data_AF-A0A7K3QL79-F1
#
_entry.id   AF-A0A7K3QL79-F1
#
_cell.length_a   1.000
_cell.length_b   1.000
_cell.length_c   1.000
_cell.angle_alpha   90.00
_cell.angle_beta   90.00
_cell.angle_gamma   90.00
#
_symmetry.space_group_name_H-M   'P 1'
#
loop_
_entity.id
_entity.type
_entity.pdbx_description
1 polymer ?
#
loop_
_entity_poly.entity_id
_entity_poly.type
_entity_poly.pdbx_seq_one_letter_code
_entity_poly.pdbx_strand_id
1 'polypeptide(L)'
;MPGSRVYNVVSLYRTCAAPVVSACPSRSRERHRPLERAVRPPFPRTLRPPRGPVIALVLACAGVALAPVGADAATPAAKVRSATVTVQGARFQVLSPTLIRTEYAGDDRFEDSATFNAIGRSAFTPPAYTSAVIDGVLTVTTSALTLRYKVGSGPFTAANLTVRLKAGQKQVQASPWQRPDCAVGTLCESEGQLHDGPGVATDHTGYTGKGFLAGFDVTNNSLTTDVRSPEAGTYDYAVRYANAVGSDGRRETRTLSLSVDGGANRTFTLPATADWNTWGVARLPLTLGAGPHTVRLQRTAADSGNVNIDSAALLKPGDGYPARDRTAVPACAFGTSCEAEDGLLAGSAVVATDHRGNSGDGFAAELNKDASLTRRVVDVPRDGTYRLHLRYANGTGGDGRHEKRTMEVRPAGGTPATLTLDPTDNWDTWQTASTTVALKAGANDVTLACPDATSCHVNVDTLGVTATADPAPEPHLALGGYRRSLDGLDGDRDPSPRTTPGLLHRDGWHLLDDTPSAVYDARTGKATPRAGHANKPYQDGYLFGFGHDYKQGLTDLATLTGPPALLPRWAYGVWYSEYIDRTAKDYQDTILPAFRAAGVPLDVLVTDTDFKAPNTWSGWNFDPAKYPDPKSFFDWSAAQGLHNTLNVHPSILESDPQYAKAQETAKGKLSKGGCAGSAGSECRTFDFGDPDQLKAYLDLHRPFDRAGNDFWWLDWCCDASRSSQPGVTPDAWINQKYAGLTAETAERPFVLSRAYGSLQAGGYSGGVGLPTGPWADKRTTLHFSGDTASTWGTLSAEVGYTPGESAATGMAAISHDIGGHNDGHGIPGAETYTTDDGRTHRTTKLPDDLYARWVQFGTFQPIDRLHSNHSDRLPWQYGDAARDSAAKFLRLRESLVPYTYTLAQQAATTGVPLVRPLYLDHPEDEAAYTRAGSEYLYGPDMLVAPVTTPGTSTTTSVWFPEGTWTDYFTGRTYTAGTGGTSYDVTTTLDTMPVFVRAGGIVTTRAGDAAHDSGTPLDQVGVTVATGAPGAFTLYEDDGVSTPARHRAATTRIDYTDRTLRIAPTRGTYKGAPSRRTWTVTFQGLTEPPAHVTSNGTTLAPSAWQWNATAHTLKITTPRTSVHRPLTVSYR
;
A
#
# COMPACT_ATOMS: atom_id res chain seq x y z
N MET A 1 19.62 28.33 31.78
CA MET A 1 20.85 28.28 32.60
C MET A 1 21.05 26.84 33.10
N PRO A 2 22.29 26.39 33.40
CA PRO A 2 22.63 24.96 33.42
C PRO A 2 22.55 24.27 34.79
N GLY A 3 22.50 22.94 34.80
CA GLY A 3 22.37 22.13 36.02
C GLY A 3 22.91 20.69 35.95
N SER A 4 23.82 20.38 35.03
CA SER A 4 24.37 19.04 34.85
C SER A 4 25.15 18.54 36.08
N ARG A 5 24.93 17.29 36.52
CA ARG A 5 25.88 16.57 37.39
C ARG A 5 26.07 15.11 36.97
N VAL A 6 27.34 14.79 36.71
CA VAL A 6 27.89 13.44 36.57
C VAL A 6 28.11 12.85 37.97
N TYR A 7 27.90 11.54 38.13
CA TYR A 7 28.83 10.72 38.92
C TYR A 7 29.11 9.40 38.21
N ASN A 8 30.36 8.97 38.34
CA ASN A 8 30.95 7.73 37.84
C ASN A 8 31.77 7.13 39.00
N VAL A 9 32.56 6.08 38.78
CA VAL A 9 33.35 5.28 39.76
C VAL A 9 32.54 4.13 40.40
N VAL A 10 33.01 2.88 40.59
CA VAL A 10 34.00 1.95 39.94
C VAL A 10 34.42 0.92 41.01
N SER A 11 34.71 -0.33 40.61
CA SER A 11 35.45 -1.35 41.40
C SER A 11 34.71 -2.00 42.61
N LEU A 12 35.01 -3.23 43.07
CA LEU A 12 35.91 -4.30 42.58
C LEU A 12 35.60 -5.68 43.23
N TYR A 13 36.25 -6.72 42.67
CA TYR A 13 36.82 -7.92 43.33
C TYR A 13 35.98 -9.19 43.65
N ARG A 14 36.56 -10.32 43.18
CA ARG A 14 36.81 -11.62 43.87
C ARG A 14 35.66 -12.61 44.08
N THR A 15 35.86 -13.95 44.01
CA THR A 15 36.76 -14.85 43.22
C THR A 15 36.50 -16.29 43.67
N CYS A 16 36.57 -17.27 42.75
CA CYS A 16 36.71 -18.72 43.01
C CYS A 16 35.49 -19.39 43.72
N ALA A 17 35.21 -20.69 43.53
CA ALA A 17 36.10 -21.79 43.14
C ALA A 17 35.43 -22.89 42.29
N ALA A 18 36.25 -23.68 41.59
CA ALA A 18 35.95 -25.03 41.10
C ALA A 18 36.52 -26.09 42.10
N PRO A 19 36.39 -27.43 41.94
CA PRO A 19 37.14 -28.18 40.90
C PRO A 19 36.44 -29.52 40.41
N VAL A 20 36.81 -30.14 39.26
CA VAL A 20 37.68 -31.36 39.07
C VAL A 20 37.20 -32.64 39.83
N VAL A 21 37.05 -33.88 39.30
CA VAL A 21 37.10 -34.58 37.97
C VAL A 21 36.73 -36.10 38.20
N SER A 22 36.65 -37.14 37.33
CA SER A 22 36.84 -37.46 35.88
C SER A 22 36.22 -38.85 35.51
N ALA A 23 36.46 -39.31 34.26
CA ALA A 23 36.41 -40.69 33.72
C ALA A 23 35.02 -41.34 33.41
N CYS A 24 34.73 -42.03 32.29
CA CYS A 24 35.44 -42.90 31.29
C CYS A 24 35.42 -44.42 31.60
N PRO A 25 35.50 -45.35 30.60
CA PRO A 25 35.26 -45.23 29.14
C PRO A 25 34.63 -46.50 28.44
N SER A 26 34.63 -46.49 27.08
CA SER A 26 34.73 -47.64 26.13
C SER A 26 33.40 -48.22 25.55
N ARG A 27 33.19 -48.25 24.21
CA ARG A 27 33.58 -49.23 23.13
C ARG A 27 32.67 -50.50 23.11
N SER A 28 32.31 -51.15 21.99
CA SER A 28 32.88 -51.20 20.61
C SER A 28 31.82 -51.60 19.53
N ARG A 29 31.96 -51.19 18.24
CA ARG A 29 32.21 -52.01 17.00
C ARG A 29 31.10 -53.01 16.54
N GLU A 30 30.84 -53.33 15.26
CA GLU A 30 31.28 -52.82 13.92
C GLU A 30 30.38 -53.32 12.75
N ARG A 31 30.38 -52.59 11.61
CA ARG A 31 30.21 -52.97 10.15
C ARG A 31 29.15 -54.03 9.73
N HIS A 32 28.37 -53.84 8.65
CA HIS A 32 28.86 -53.87 7.25
C HIS A 32 27.96 -53.16 6.19
N ARG A 33 28.44 -53.14 4.93
CA ARG A 33 27.93 -52.50 3.67
C ARG A 33 28.44 -53.35 2.46
N PRO A 34 28.14 -53.07 1.17
CA PRO A 34 26.93 -52.55 0.46
C PRO A 34 26.63 -53.37 -0.84
N LEU A 35 25.86 -52.85 -1.84
CA LEU A 35 26.07 -53.10 -3.31
C LEU A 35 25.17 -52.22 -4.23
N GLU A 36 25.39 -52.26 -5.56
CA GLU A 36 24.69 -51.50 -6.65
C GLU A 36 24.40 -52.42 -7.89
N ARG A 37 23.88 -52.07 -9.09
CA ARG A 37 23.51 -50.83 -9.86
C ARG A 37 22.39 -51.21 -10.90
N ALA A 38 21.73 -50.37 -11.75
CA ALA A 38 22.17 -49.87 -13.08
C ALA A 38 20.98 -49.43 -14.04
N VAL A 39 21.15 -48.32 -14.79
CA VAL A 39 20.95 -48.12 -16.28
C VAL A 39 19.51 -47.95 -16.95
N ARG A 40 19.45 -47.43 -18.22
CA ARG A 40 18.32 -46.94 -19.11
C ARG A 40 18.71 -47.08 -20.62
N PRO A 41 17.91 -46.73 -21.71
CA PRO A 41 16.45 -46.68 -22.06
C PRO A 41 16.10 -47.49 -23.40
N PRO A 42 15.60 -47.01 -24.60
CA PRO A 42 14.41 -46.20 -25.06
C PRO A 42 13.56 -46.72 -26.32
N PHE A 43 12.35 -46.15 -26.59
CA PHE A 43 11.61 -45.94 -27.91
C PHE A 43 11.19 -47.13 -28.87
N PRO A 44 10.34 -46.99 -29.95
CA PRO A 44 9.09 -46.20 -30.24
C PRO A 44 7.92 -46.90 -31.11
N ARG A 45 6.81 -46.17 -31.46
CA ARG A 45 5.88 -46.24 -32.67
C ARG A 45 4.54 -47.09 -32.82
N THR A 46 3.37 -46.38 -32.86
CA THR A 46 2.21 -46.30 -33.84
C THR A 46 1.38 -47.49 -34.49
N LEU A 47 0.01 -47.44 -34.51
CA LEU A 47 -0.98 -47.50 -35.69
C LEU A 47 -2.42 -48.15 -35.52
N ARG A 48 -3.49 -47.34 -35.68
CA ARG A 48 -4.85 -47.42 -36.38
C ARG A 48 -5.80 -48.68 -36.55
N PRO A 49 -7.10 -48.51 -37.01
CA PRO A 49 -8.26 -49.44 -36.85
C PRO A 49 -8.93 -49.96 -38.17
N PRO A 50 -10.12 -50.61 -38.12
CA PRO A 50 -11.33 -50.25 -38.93
C PRO A 50 -12.69 -50.52 -38.17
N ARG A 51 -13.99 -50.51 -38.63
CA ARG A 51 -14.81 -50.41 -39.90
C ARG A 51 -16.19 -49.70 -39.63
N GLY A 52 -17.05 -49.48 -40.65
CA GLY A 52 -18.52 -49.17 -40.57
C GLY A 52 -19.43 -50.41 -40.82
N PRO A 53 -20.69 -50.36 -41.37
CA PRO A 53 -21.48 -49.29 -42.08
C PRO A 53 -22.93 -49.03 -41.51
N VAL A 54 -23.67 -47.91 -41.74
CA VAL A 54 -24.44 -47.31 -42.90
C VAL A 54 -25.74 -48.03 -43.37
N ILE A 55 -26.90 -47.33 -43.32
CA ILE A 55 -28.16 -47.40 -44.14
C ILE A 55 -29.25 -46.54 -43.45
N ALA A 56 -30.19 -45.78 -44.07
CA ALA A 56 -30.45 -45.36 -45.47
C ALA A 56 -31.12 -43.95 -45.52
N LEU A 57 -31.61 -43.51 -46.69
CA LEU A 57 -31.86 -42.10 -47.08
C LEU A 57 -33.21 -41.90 -47.79
N VAL A 58 -33.83 -40.71 -47.69
CA VAL A 58 -34.94 -40.24 -48.55
C VAL A 58 -34.76 -38.74 -48.91
N LEU A 59 -34.90 -38.39 -50.19
CA LEU A 59 -34.96 -37.00 -50.74
C LEU A 59 -36.45 -36.64 -51.02
N ALA A 60 -36.90 -35.44 -51.42
CA ALA A 60 -36.29 -34.24 -52.01
C ALA A 60 -37.13 -32.98 -51.60
N CYS A 61 -36.97 -31.72 -52.04
CA CYS A 61 -36.07 -30.98 -52.96
C CYS A 61 -36.20 -29.46 -52.56
N ALA A 62 -35.71 -28.40 -53.22
CA ALA A 62 -34.96 -28.19 -54.47
C ALA A 62 -34.03 -26.96 -54.34
N GLY A 63 -33.01 -26.83 -55.20
CA GLY A 63 -32.11 -25.67 -55.21
C GLY A 63 -30.84 -25.87 -56.06
N VAL A 64 -30.97 -25.74 -57.38
CA VAL A 64 -29.87 -25.83 -58.37
C VAL A 64 -28.99 -24.57 -58.25
N ALA A 65 -27.66 -24.55 -58.06
CA ALA A 65 -26.53 -25.44 -58.37
C ALA A 65 -25.88 -25.23 -59.76
N LEU A 66 -24.66 -24.65 -59.77
CA LEU A 66 -23.73 -24.67 -60.91
C LEU A 66 -22.28 -24.81 -60.39
N ALA A 67 -21.37 -25.28 -61.26
CA ALA A 67 -20.15 -25.99 -60.85
C ALA A 67 -18.93 -25.08 -60.54
N PRO A 68 -17.98 -25.57 -59.71
CA PRO A 68 -16.76 -24.83 -59.35
C PRO A 68 -15.59 -25.09 -60.32
N VAL A 69 -14.72 -24.10 -60.47
CA VAL A 69 -13.32 -24.12 -59.97
C VAL A 69 -12.67 -22.77 -60.32
N GLY A 70 -12.17 -22.09 -59.30
CA GLY A 70 -11.34 -20.90 -59.42
C GLY A 70 -10.56 -20.76 -58.11
N ALA A 71 -9.24 -20.95 -58.17
CA ALA A 71 -8.40 -20.82 -56.99
C ALA A 71 -8.04 -19.34 -56.81
N ASP A 72 -8.64 -18.71 -55.80
CA ASP A 72 -8.29 -17.36 -55.36
C ASP A 72 -7.88 -17.36 -53.89
N ALA A 73 -7.20 -16.31 -53.45
CA ALA A 73 -6.32 -16.36 -52.29
C ALA A 73 -7.02 -16.81 -50.99
N ALA A 74 -6.48 -17.86 -50.36
CA ALA A 74 -6.82 -18.20 -49.00
C ALA A 74 -6.47 -17.02 -48.08
N THR A 75 -7.49 -16.39 -47.48
CA THR A 75 -7.32 -15.30 -46.51
C THR A 75 -6.29 -15.74 -45.47
N PRO A 76 -5.19 -14.98 -45.24
CA PRO A 76 -4.16 -15.40 -44.31
C PRO A 76 -4.79 -15.55 -42.93
N ALA A 77 -4.70 -16.75 -42.35
CA ALA A 77 -5.14 -17.00 -40.99
C ALA A 77 -4.55 -15.91 -40.09
N ALA A 78 -5.43 -15.15 -39.42
CA ALA A 78 -5.04 -13.91 -38.76
C ALA A 78 -3.92 -14.20 -37.76
N LYS A 79 -2.69 -13.78 -38.08
CA LYS A 79 -1.59 -13.81 -37.13
C LYS A 79 -2.06 -13.05 -35.90
N VAL A 80 -2.15 -13.74 -34.76
CA VAL A 80 -2.23 -13.10 -33.44
C VAL A 80 -1.09 -12.09 -33.43
N ARG A 81 -1.43 -10.79 -33.43
CA ARG A 81 -0.40 -9.76 -33.33
C ARG A 81 0.31 -9.98 -32.02
N SER A 82 1.64 -9.89 -32.04
CA SER A 82 2.43 -9.84 -30.81
C SER A 82 1.81 -8.79 -29.89
N ALA A 83 1.69 -9.07 -28.60
CA ALA A 83 1.32 -8.04 -27.62
C ALA A 83 2.36 -6.91 -27.54
N THR A 84 3.51 -7.09 -28.19
CA THR A 84 4.69 -6.23 -28.12
C THR A 84 5.00 -5.56 -29.46
N VAL A 85 5.20 -4.24 -29.43
CA VAL A 85 5.73 -3.40 -30.51
C VAL A 85 7.13 -2.92 -30.11
N THR A 86 8.10 -2.96 -31.04
CA THR A 86 9.49 -2.53 -30.79
C THR A 86 9.95 -1.56 -31.89
N VAL A 87 10.57 -0.44 -31.50
CA VAL A 87 11.10 0.61 -32.39
C VAL A 87 12.36 1.24 -31.80
N GLN A 88 13.54 0.93 -32.37
CA GLN A 88 14.84 1.57 -32.06
C GLN A 88 15.11 1.76 -30.56
N GLY A 89 15.50 0.68 -29.86
CA GLY A 89 15.73 0.69 -28.41
C GLY A 89 14.46 0.76 -27.53
N ALA A 90 13.30 1.18 -28.05
CA ALA A 90 12.04 1.23 -27.29
C ALA A 90 11.13 0.03 -27.55
N ARG A 91 10.45 -0.44 -26.51
CA ARG A 91 9.52 -1.58 -26.51
C ARG A 91 8.24 -1.24 -25.73
N PHE A 92 7.11 -1.60 -26.32
CA PHE A 92 5.76 -1.34 -25.79
C PHE A 92 5.00 -2.66 -25.78
N GLN A 93 4.72 -3.20 -24.59
CA GLN A 93 3.96 -4.45 -24.42
C GLN A 93 2.58 -4.13 -23.82
N VAL A 94 1.54 -4.32 -24.62
CA VAL A 94 0.14 -4.08 -24.23
C VAL A 94 -0.35 -5.29 -23.43
N LEU A 95 -0.52 -5.12 -22.12
CA LEU A 95 -0.88 -6.20 -21.18
C LEU A 95 -2.41 -6.29 -21.01
N SER A 96 -3.07 -5.15 -20.86
CA SER A 96 -4.53 -5.02 -20.87
C SER A 96 -4.91 -3.81 -21.76
N PRO A 97 -6.19 -3.50 -21.98
CA PRO A 97 -6.57 -2.24 -22.62
C PRO A 97 -6.11 -1.00 -21.84
N THR A 98 -5.95 -1.13 -20.53
CA THR A 98 -5.66 -0.08 -19.54
C THR A 98 -4.22 -0.13 -19.00
N LEU A 99 -3.39 -1.09 -19.45
CA LEU A 99 -2.01 -1.28 -19.00
C LEU A 99 -1.05 -1.55 -20.17
N ILE A 100 -0.05 -0.68 -20.35
CA ILE A 100 1.06 -0.85 -21.29
C ILE A 100 2.39 -0.80 -20.53
N ARG A 101 3.21 -1.84 -20.64
CA ARG A 101 4.62 -1.80 -20.24
C ARG A 101 5.42 -1.00 -21.27
N THR A 102 6.14 0.02 -20.82
CA THR A 102 7.07 0.84 -21.60
C THR A 102 8.49 0.54 -21.15
N GLU A 103 9.32 0.02 -22.04
CA GLU A 103 10.72 -0.34 -21.75
C GLU A 103 11.65 0.27 -22.80
N TYR A 104 12.76 0.87 -22.37
CA TYR A 104 13.82 1.38 -23.24
C TYR A 104 15.13 0.70 -22.88
N ALA A 105 15.83 0.14 -23.88
CA ALA A 105 17.16 -0.43 -23.75
C ALA A 105 18.04 0.09 -24.89
N GLY A 106 19.01 0.97 -24.57
CA GLY A 106 19.89 1.57 -25.58
C GLY A 106 20.89 0.62 -26.25
N ASP A 107 20.85 -0.68 -25.90
CA ASP A 107 21.58 -1.80 -26.51
C ASP A 107 20.65 -2.85 -27.16
N ASP A 108 19.35 -2.53 -27.33
CA ASP A 108 18.28 -3.42 -27.82
C ASP A 108 18.12 -4.75 -27.04
N ARG A 109 18.73 -4.89 -25.85
CA ARG A 109 18.57 -6.06 -24.96
C ARG A 109 17.49 -5.80 -23.92
N PHE A 110 16.28 -6.28 -24.18
CA PHE A 110 15.15 -6.14 -23.26
C PHE A 110 15.11 -7.24 -22.18
N GLU A 111 14.52 -6.95 -21.02
CA GLU A 111 14.31 -7.89 -19.93
C GLU A 111 12.93 -8.56 -20.01
N ASP A 112 12.92 -9.88 -20.07
CA ASP A 112 11.70 -10.71 -20.10
C ASP A 112 11.48 -11.51 -18.80
N SER A 113 12.49 -11.58 -17.94
CA SER A 113 12.40 -12.19 -16.60
C SER A 113 11.45 -11.40 -15.69
N ALA A 114 10.66 -12.11 -14.90
CA ALA A 114 9.86 -11.50 -13.83
C ALA A 114 10.74 -10.69 -12.87
N THR A 115 10.19 -9.60 -12.34
CA THR A 115 10.86 -8.73 -11.36
C THR A 115 10.24 -8.92 -9.98
N PHE A 116 10.88 -8.40 -8.93
CA PHE A 116 10.39 -8.58 -7.56
C PHE A 116 8.95 -8.04 -7.38
N ASN A 117 8.59 -6.98 -8.11
CA ASN A 117 7.23 -6.49 -8.21
C ASN A 117 6.44 -7.25 -9.29
N ALA A 118 6.82 -7.14 -10.56
CA ALA A 118 6.04 -7.61 -11.70
C ALA A 118 6.23 -9.12 -12.02
N ILE A 119 5.69 -9.97 -11.14
CA ILE A 119 5.73 -11.44 -11.30
C ILE A 119 4.68 -11.98 -12.29
N GLY A 120 3.60 -11.24 -12.55
CA GLY A 120 2.39 -11.72 -13.20
C GLY A 120 2.21 -11.32 -14.67
N ARG A 121 3.24 -10.78 -15.35
CA ARG A 121 3.16 -10.33 -16.75
C ARG A 121 2.58 -11.38 -17.73
N SER A 122 2.72 -12.67 -17.44
CA SER A 122 2.22 -13.78 -18.24
C SER A 122 0.79 -14.26 -17.90
N ALA A 123 0.15 -13.69 -16.88
CA ALA A 123 -1.24 -13.99 -16.51
C ALA A 123 -2.28 -13.21 -17.35
N PHE A 124 -1.86 -12.12 -17.99
CA PHE A 124 -2.72 -11.30 -18.84
C PHE A 124 -3.16 -12.03 -20.12
N THR A 125 -4.43 -11.83 -20.51
CA THR A 125 -4.94 -12.27 -21.82
C THR A 125 -4.65 -11.18 -22.87
N PRO A 126 -3.98 -11.49 -24.00
CA PRO A 126 -3.58 -10.48 -24.99
C PRO A 126 -4.76 -9.63 -25.50
N PRO A 127 -4.74 -8.31 -25.32
CA PRO A 127 -5.84 -7.41 -25.70
C PRO A 127 -5.81 -7.05 -27.19
N ALA A 128 -6.95 -6.57 -27.70
CA ALA A 128 -7.03 -5.99 -29.04
C ALA A 128 -6.44 -4.57 -29.05
N TYR A 129 -5.50 -4.31 -29.96
CA TYR A 129 -4.87 -3.00 -30.13
C TYR A 129 -4.46 -2.74 -31.60
N THR A 130 -4.20 -1.48 -31.93
CA THR A 130 -3.58 -1.07 -33.21
C THR A 130 -2.28 -0.30 -32.96
N SER A 131 -1.36 -0.38 -33.90
CA SER A 131 -0.11 0.40 -33.87
C SER A 131 0.34 0.78 -35.27
N ALA A 132 0.87 2.00 -35.41
CA ALA A 132 1.45 2.50 -36.66
C ALA A 132 2.58 3.50 -36.35
N VAL A 133 3.57 3.58 -37.25
CA VAL A 133 4.57 4.67 -37.25
C VAL A 133 4.26 5.58 -38.42
N ILE A 134 3.97 6.85 -38.13
CA ILE A 134 3.65 7.90 -39.11
C ILE A 134 4.49 9.12 -38.75
N ASP A 135 5.18 9.71 -39.74
CA ASP A 135 6.02 10.91 -39.60
C ASP A 135 7.02 10.85 -38.41
N GLY A 136 7.60 9.68 -38.18
CA GLY A 136 8.55 9.42 -37.09
C GLY A 136 7.92 9.22 -35.71
N VAL A 137 6.59 9.21 -35.59
CA VAL A 137 5.88 8.96 -34.33
C VAL A 137 5.21 7.59 -34.37
N LEU A 138 5.60 6.71 -33.45
CA LEU A 138 4.83 5.52 -33.12
C LEU A 138 3.56 5.96 -32.38
N THR A 139 2.41 5.43 -32.81
CA THR A 139 1.15 5.50 -32.08
C THR A 139 0.70 4.07 -31.75
N VAL A 140 0.23 3.84 -30.53
CA VAL A 140 -0.35 2.57 -30.05
C VAL A 140 -1.70 2.88 -29.41
N THR A 141 -2.78 2.27 -29.88
CA THR A 141 -4.16 2.54 -29.45
C THR A 141 -4.85 1.26 -28.98
N THR A 142 -5.37 1.29 -27.75
CA THR A 142 -6.24 0.27 -27.16
C THR A 142 -7.71 0.73 -27.21
N SER A 143 -8.63 0.05 -26.53
CA SER A 143 -9.99 0.56 -26.32
C SER A 143 -10.14 1.60 -25.21
N ALA A 144 -9.08 1.87 -24.42
CA ALA A 144 -9.11 2.82 -23.29
C ALA A 144 -8.17 4.02 -23.47
N LEU A 145 -6.98 3.81 -24.08
CA LEU A 145 -5.95 4.83 -24.22
C LEU A 145 -5.24 4.80 -25.57
N THR A 146 -4.55 5.89 -25.88
CA THR A 146 -3.61 6.01 -27.01
C THR A 146 -2.28 6.58 -26.53
N LEU A 147 -1.22 5.79 -26.66
CA LEU A 147 0.17 6.18 -26.42
C LEU A 147 0.80 6.67 -27.73
N ARG A 148 1.65 7.70 -27.66
CA ARG A 148 2.48 8.19 -28.76
C ARG A 148 3.93 8.32 -28.31
N TYR A 149 4.87 7.82 -29.11
CA TYR A 149 6.31 7.90 -28.87
C TYR A 149 7.07 8.38 -30.12
N LYS A 150 7.98 9.35 -29.95
CA LYS A 150 8.86 9.85 -31.02
C LYS A 150 10.01 8.87 -31.26
N VAL A 151 9.97 8.13 -32.37
CA VAL A 151 10.93 7.06 -32.69
C VAL A 151 12.36 7.62 -32.78
N GLY A 152 13.32 6.90 -32.19
CA GLY A 152 14.73 7.27 -32.21
C GLY A 152 15.12 8.47 -31.33
N SER A 153 14.23 8.94 -30.45
CA SER A 153 14.50 10.10 -29.59
C SER A 153 15.26 9.80 -28.29
N GLY A 154 15.41 8.52 -27.93
CA GLY A 154 16.12 8.06 -26.74
C GLY A 154 15.18 7.57 -25.63
N PRO A 155 15.65 7.52 -24.37
CA PRO A 155 14.82 7.18 -23.20
C PRO A 155 13.55 8.03 -23.12
N PHE A 156 12.52 7.49 -22.48
CA PHE A 156 11.23 8.16 -22.32
C PHE A 156 11.34 9.38 -21.41
N THR A 157 10.70 10.46 -21.86
CA THR A 157 10.62 11.77 -21.20
C THR A 157 9.27 12.43 -21.56
N ALA A 158 8.87 13.44 -20.79
CA ALA A 158 7.65 14.22 -21.05
C ALA A 158 7.57 14.86 -22.45
N ALA A 159 8.71 15.03 -23.14
CA ALA A 159 8.85 15.61 -24.48
C ALA A 159 9.00 14.58 -25.61
N ASN A 160 8.88 13.27 -25.33
CA ASN A 160 8.88 12.24 -26.38
C ASN A 160 7.88 11.10 -26.21
N LEU A 161 7.30 10.89 -25.02
CA LEU A 161 6.24 9.92 -24.76
C LEU A 161 5.03 10.63 -24.15
N THR A 162 3.90 10.55 -24.85
CA THR A 162 2.61 11.12 -24.41
C THR A 162 1.51 10.06 -24.45
N VAL A 163 0.49 10.25 -23.63
CA VAL A 163 -0.66 9.36 -23.47
C VAL A 163 -1.94 10.19 -23.55
N ARG A 164 -2.98 9.64 -24.17
CA ARG A 164 -4.33 10.21 -24.14
C ARG A 164 -5.34 9.15 -23.73
N LEU A 165 -6.19 9.49 -22.77
CA LEU A 165 -7.26 8.64 -22.25
C LEU A 165 -8.49 9.48 -21.90
N LYS A 166 -9.52 8.85 -21.34
CA LYS A 166 -10.66 9.55 -20.73
C LYS A 166 -10.74 9.30 -19.23
N ALA A 167 -11.03 10.36 -18.47
CA ALA A 167 -11.46 10.30 -17.08
C ALA A 167 -12.92 10.77 -17.03
N GLY A 168 -13.86 9.83 -16.84
CA GLY A 168 -15.29 10.07 -17.03
C GLY A 168 -15.59 10.61 -18.43
N GLN A 169 -16.19 11.81 -18.49
CA GLN A 169 -16.43 12.54 -19.75
C GLN A 169 -15.23 13.37 -20.25
N LYS A 170 -14.22 13.61 -19.41
CA LYS A 170 -13.08 14.49 -19.70
C LYS A 170 -12.03 13.77 -20.55
N GLN A 171 -11.34 14.53 -21.40
CA GLN A 171 -10.16 14.07 -22.14
C GLN A 171 -8.92 14.40 -21.32
N VAL A 172 -8.09 13.40 -21.03
CA VAL A 172 -6.83 13.58 -20.31
C VAL A 172 -5.68 13.36 -21.28
N GLN A 173 -4.73 14.29 -21.29
CA GLN A 173 -3.42 14.10 -21.90
C GLN A 173 -2.38 14.08 -20.80
N ALA A 174 -1.56 13.03 -20.77
CA ALA A 174 -0.53 12.80 -19.79
C ALA A 174 0.85 12.62 -20.46
N SER A 175 1.89 12.95 -19.70
CA SER A 175 3.30 12.78 -20.07
C SER A 175 3.98 12.00 -18.94
N PRO A 176 3.97 10.65 -18.97
CA PRO A 176 4.24 9.84 -17.77
C PRO A 176 5.65 9.93 -17.19
N TRP A 177 6.67 10.15 -18.03
CA TRP A 177 8.08 10.14 -17.62
C TRP A 177 8.58 11.58 -17.35
N GLN A 178 8.26 12.12 -16.18
CA GLN A 178 8.48 13.53 -15.79
C GLN A 178 9.90 13.89 -15.29
N ARG A 179 10.93 13.07 -15.54
CA ARG A 179 12.29 13.40 -15.06
C ARG A 179 12.88 14.61 -15.79
N PRO A 180 13.58 15.54 -15.10
CA PRO A 180 14.29 16.63 -15.75
C PRO A 180 15.56 16.14 -16.47
N ASP A 181 15.80 16.64 -17.68
CA ASP A 181 16.96 16.30 -18.51
C ASP A 181 18.16 17.20 -18.15
N CYS A 182 19.23 16.63 -17.59
CA CYS A 182 20.39 17.35 -17.11
C CYS A 182 21.34 17.72 -18.26
N ALA A 183 21.00 18.79 -18.97
CA ALA A 183 21.82 19.37 -20.03
C ALA A 183 23.16 19.94 -19.51
N VAL A 184 24.12 20.11 -20.42
CA VAL A 184 25.41 20.73 -20.07
C VAL A 184 25.20 22.18 -19.61
N GLY A 185 25.66 22.49 -18.39
CA GLY A 185 25.58 23.81 -17.78
C GLY A 185 24.28 24.13 -17.03
N THR A 186 23.40 23.15 -16.80
CA THR A 186 22.27 23.26 -15.85
C THR A 186 22.57 22.55 -14.53
N LEU A 187 21.98 23.03 -13.44
CA LEU A 187 22.01 22.40 -12.12
C LEU A 187 20.85 21.40 -12.01
N CYS A 188 21.08 20.19 -11.53
CA CYS A 188 20.04 19.20 -11.24
C CYS A 188 19.97 18.91 -9.75
N GLU A 189 18.81 19.21 -9.14
CA GLU A 189 18.51 18.95 -7.73
C GLU A 189 18.43 17.44 -7.51
N SER A 190 19.11 16.91 -6.48
CA SER A 190 19.36 15.47 -6.36
C SER A 190 18.14 14.67 -5.91
N GLU A 191 17.25 15.30 -5.14
CA GLU A 191 15.96 14.77 -4.73
C GLU A 191 14.98 14.61 -5.90
N GLY A 192 15.17 15.38 -6.98
CA GLY A 192 14.44 15.24 -8.24
C GLY A 192 15.01 14.18 -9.20
N GLN A 193 15.92 13.32 -8.74
CA GLN A 193 16.58 12.27 -9.52
C GLN A 193 16.31 10.88 -8.94
N LEU A 194 16.58 9.83 -9.72
CA LEU A 194 16.47 8.44 -9.24
C LEU A 194 17.53 8.15 -8.17
N HIS A 195 17.10 8.04 -6.92
CA HIS A 195 17.92 7.62 -5.79
C HIS A 195 17.42 6.28 -5.22
N ASP A 196 18.29 5.58 -4.50
CA ASP A 196 18.01 4.29 -3.87
C ASP A 196 18.89 4.17 -2.62
N GLY A 197 18.27 4.16 -1.43
CA GLY A 197 18.93 4.22 -0.12
C GLY A 197 18.84 5.59 0.59
N PRO A 198 19.42 6.69 0.05
CA PRO A 198 19.35 8.02 0.65
C PRO A 198 17.91 8.53 0.83
N GLY A 199 17.68 9.33 1.86
CA GLY A 199 16.42 10.06 2.06
C GLY A 199 16.55 11.53 1.68
N VAL A 200 15.44 12.15 1.26
CA VAL A 200 15.36 13.61 1.08
C VAL A 200 15.27 14.28 2.46
N ALA A 201 16.13 15.27 2.70
CA ALA A 201 16.23 16.01 3.95
C ALA A 201 16.28 17.53 3.72
N THR A 202 15.94 18.29 4.76
CA THR A 202 15.80 19.77 4.74
C THR A 202 16.31 20.43 6.02
N ASP A 203 16.93 19.67 6.94
CA ASP A 203 17.33 20.08 8.29
C ASP A 203 18.66 20.85 8.36
N HIS A 204 19.21 21.22 7.19
CA HIS A 204 20.40 22.07 7.05
C HIS A 204 20.05 23.26 6.15
N THR A 205 20.76 24.37 6.28
CA THR A 205 20.51 25.58 5.48
C THR A 205 21.37 25.64 4.22
N GLY A 206 20.90 26.33 3.19
CA GLY A 206 21.67 26.65 1.98
C GLY A 206 21.63 25.64 0.84
N TYR A 207 20.83 24.57 0.94
CA TYR A 207 20.59 23.63 -0.17
C TYR A 207 19.80 24.26 -1.34
N THR A 208 19.93 23.72 -2.54
CA THR A 208 19.17 24.07 -3.76
C THR A 208 17.93 23.19 -3.91
N GLY A 209 16.99 23.53 -4.80
CA GLY A 209 15.76 22.76 -4.95
C GLY A 209 14.84 22.72 -3.72
N LYS A 210 14.20 21.56 -3.53
CA LYS A 210 13.25 21.22 -2.45
C LYS A 210 13.96 20.63 -1.22
N GLY A 211 15.20 20.15 -1.35
CA GLY A 211 15.94 19.53 -0.25
C GLY A 211 17.37 19.10 -0.64
N PHE A 212 17.85 18.03 -0.02
CA PHE A 212 19.09 17.35 -0.41
C PHE A 212 19.01 15.86 -0.06
N LEU A 213 19.81 15.02 -0.71
CA LEU A 213 19.92 13.60 -0.36
C LEU A 213 20.89 13.38 0.79
N ALA A 214 20.36 12.93 1.92
CA ALA A 214 21.10 12.54 3.13
C ALA A 214 21.19 11.02 3.28
N GLY A 215 22.14 10.53 4.07
CA GLY A 215 22.27 9.11 4.36
C GLY A 215 23.02 8.30 3.28
N PHE A 216 24.09 8.86 2.70
CA PHE A 216 25.08 8.06 1.96
C PHE A 216 26.02 7.29 2.91
N ASP A 217 25.51 6.55 3.89
CA ASP A 217 26.28 5.80 4.89
C ASP A 217 26.11 4.27 4.80
N VAL A 218 25.02 3.78 4.20
CA VAL A 218 24.78 2.36 3.91
C VAL A 218 25.32 1.96 2.52
N THR A 219 25.71 0.70 2.35
CA THR A 219 26.25 0.18 1.09
C THR A 219 25.12 -0.02 0.07
N ASN A 220 25.36 0.35 -1.19
CA ASN A 220 24.43 0.49 -2.31
C ASN A 220 23.66 1.81 -2.37
N ASN A 221 23.67 2.62 -1.32
CA ASN A 221 23.03 3.94 -1.30
C ASN A 221 23.55 4.81 -2.46
N SER A 222 22.64 5.33 -3.27
CA SER A 222 22.95 5.84 -4.62
C SER A 222 22.05 6.97 -5.10
N LEU A 223 22.59 7.74 -6.04
CA LEU A 223 21.96 8.79 -6.85
C LEU A 223 22.31 8.52 -8.31
N THR A 224 21.32 8.50 -9.20
CA THR A 224 21.46 8.30 -10.65
C THR A 224 20.87 9.49 -11.38
N THR A 225 21.72 10.27 -12.04
CA THR A 225 21.36 11.50 -12.75
C THR A 225 21.35 11.26 -14.26
N ASP A 226 20.25 11.62 -14.91
CA ASP A 226 20.06 11.44 -16.36
C ASP A 226 20.56 12.69 -17.12
N VAL A 227 21.76 12.62 -17.71
CA VAL A 227 22.47 13.76 -18.32
C VAL A 227 22.52 13.70 -19.84
N ARG A 228 22.61 14.87 -20.52
CA ARG A 228 22.72 14.94 -21.98
C ARG A 228 23.98 15.66 -22.45
N SER A 229 24.83 14.93 -23.16
CA SER A 229 26.02 15.43 -23.83
C SER A 229 25.69 15.84 -25.28
N PRO A 230 25.92 17.10 -25.71
CA PRO A 230 25.58 17.54 -27.07
C PRO A 230 26.59 17.07 -28.13
N GLU A 231 27.84 16.80 -27.74
CA GLU A 231 28.95 16.44 -28.63
C GLU A 231 29.88 15.46 -27.90
N ALA A 232 30.58 14.57 -28.62
CA ALA A 232 31.50 13.63 -27.95
C ALA A 232 32.75 14.38 -27.44
N GLY A 233 33.09 14.22 -26.16
CA GLY A 233 34.13 15.03 -25.54
C GLY A 233 34.35 14.75 -24.05
N THR A 234 35.18 15.58 -23.41
CA THR A 234 35.43 15.53 -21.97
C THR A 234 34.63 16.62 -21.27
N TYR A 235 33.96 16.25 -20.17
CA TYR A 235 33.12 17.09 -19.34
C TYR A 235 33.48 16.90 -17.86
N ASP A 236 33.34 17.94 -17.05
CA ASP A 236 33.37 17.78 -15.59
C ASP A 236 31.98 17.34 -15.11
N TYR A 237 31.86 16.20 -14.43
CA TYR A 237 30.70 15.94 -13.59
C TYR A 237 30.95 16.57 -12.23
N ALA A 238 30.24 17.66 -11.95
CA ALA A 238 30.33 18.42 -10.73
C ALA A 238 29.19 18.07 -9.79
N VAL A 239 29.47 18.04 -8.48
CA VAL A 239 28.51 17.68 -7.45
C VAL A 239 28.66 18.68 -6.31
N ARG A 240 27.54 19.28 -5.89
CA ARG A 240 27.45 20.14 -4.71
C ARG A 240 27.04 19.29 -3.50
N TYR A 241 27.76 19.43 -2.40
CA TYR A 241 27.72 18.47 -1.30
C TYR A 241 28.14 19.10 0.04
N ALA A 242 27.75 18.45 1.14
CA ALA A 242 28.29 18.71 2.48
C ALA A 242 28.94 17.44 3.05
N ASN A 243 30.01 17.62 3.84
CA ASN A 243 30.78 16.54 4.47
C ASN A 243 31.44 17.07 5.76
N ALA A 244 30.73 16.97 6.88
CA ALA A 244 31.22 17.46 8.17
C ALA A 244 31.65 16.29 9.09
N VAL A 245 31.11 16.21 10.31
CA VAL A 245 31.31 15.07 11.20
C VAL A 245 30.22 14.04 10.87
N GLY A 246 30.62 12.87 10.35
CA GLY A 246 29.71 11.77 10.01
C GLY A 246 29.12 11.07 11.24
N SER A 247 28.18 10.13 11.01
CA SER A 247 27.59 9.31 12.09
C SER A 247 28.63 8.39 12.74
N ASP A 248 29.73 8.10 12.05
CA ASP A 248 30.94 7.42 12.57
C ASP A 248 31.82 8.31 13.48
N GLY A 249 31.43 9.57 13.72
CA GLY A 249 32.17 10.54 14.54
C GLY A 249 33.40 11.15 13.86
N ARG A 250 33.61 10.95 12.55
CA ARG A 250 34.83 11.42 11.85
C ARG A 250 34.55 12.59 10.92
N ARG A 251 35.54 13.48 10.82
CA ARG A 251 35.61 14.56 9.84
C ARG A 251 36.87 14.39 9.01
N GLU A 252 36.71 13.82 7.83
CA GLU A 252 37.78 13.40 6.93
C GLU A 252 37.33 13.57 5.46
N THR A 253 38.25 13.44 4.50
CA THR A 253 37.87 13.41 3.08
C THR A 253 37.16 12.09 2.80
N ARG A 254 35.93 12.16 2.31
CA ARG A 254 35.09 10.99 2.01
C ARG A 254 35.14 10.62 0.53
N THR A 255 34.58 9.46 0.20
CA THR A 255 34.45 8.97 -1.18
C THR A 255 33.07 8.39 -1.46
N LEU A 256 32.70 8.45 -2.74
CA LEU A 256 31.67 7.61 -3.38
C LEU A 256 32.26 7.03 -4.67
N SER A 257 31.66 5.97 -5.20
CA SER A 257 31.96 5.46 -6.53
C SER A 257 31.07 6.13 -7.58
N LEU A 258 31.67 6.70 -8.63
CA LEU A 258 30.97 7.17 -9.82
C LEU A 258 31.10 6.15 -10.96
N SER A 259 29.97 5.73 -11.51
CA SER A 259 29.88 5.01 -12.78
C SER A 259 29.12 5.84 -13.83
N VAL A 260 29.35 5.54 -15.11
CA VAL A 260 28.63 6.14 -16.25
C VAL A 260 28.00 5.01 -17.04
N ASP A 261 26.70 5.10 -17.27
CA ASP A 261 25.86 4.14 -17.98
C ASP A 261 25.93 2.69 -17.42
N GLY A 262 26.32 2.52 -16.16
CA GLY A 262 26.58 1.21 -15.53
C GLY A 262 27.99 0.63 -15.77
N GLY A 263 28.94 1.44 -16.24
CA GLY A 263 30.34 1.06 -16.45
C GLY A 263 31.18 0.95 -15.17
N ALA A 264 32.49 0.77 -15.33
CA ALA A 264 33.42 0.61 -14.21
C ALA A 264 33.45 1.83 -13.27
N ASN A 265 33.41 1.57 -11.96
CA ASN A 265 33.45 2.58 -10.91
C ASN A 265 34.79 3.33 -10.90
N ARG A 266 34.70 4.65 -10.66
CA ARG A 266 35.82 5.56 -10.41
C ARG A 266 35.59 6.27 -9.07
N THR A 267 36.62 6.39 -8.24
CA THR A 267 36.51 7.10 -6.97
C THR A 267 36.21 8.58 -7.18
N PHE A 268 35.13 9.05 -6.58
CA PHE A 268 34.71 10.44 -6.52
C PHE A 268 35.01 10.98 -5.12
N THR A 269 35.87 12.00 -5.04
CA THR A 269 36.46 12.45 -3.77
C THR A 269 35.76 13.70 -3.24
N LEU A 270 35.39 13.67 -1.96
CA LEU A 270 34.58 14.68 -1.28
C LEU A 270 35.34 15.20 -0.05
N PRO A 271 36.18 16.25 -0.19
CA PRO A 271 36.87 16.91 0.94
C PRO A 271 35.95 17.30 2.10
N ALA A 272 36.49 17.48 3.31
CA ALA A 272 35.68 17.92 4.45
C ALA A 272 35.26 19.40 4.33
N THR A 273 33.97 19.68 4.52
CA THR A 273 33.42 21.04 4.58
C THR A 273 33.59 21.65 5.98
N ALA A 274 33.18 22.91 6.18
CA ALA A 274 33.29 23.55 7.50
C ALA A 274 32.34 22.91 8.52
N ASP A 275 31.07 22.77 8.12
CA ASP A 275 29.97 22.13 8.81
C ASP A 275 28.94 21.59 7.79
N TRP A 276 27.81 21.10 8.28
CA TRP A 276 26.71 20.55 7.47
C TRP A 276 25.87 21.60 6.72
N ASN A 277 25.97 22.90 7.07
CA ASN A 277 25.36 24.01 6.31
C ASN A 277 26.29 24.53 5.20
N THR A 278 27.55 24.10 5.19
CA THR A 278 28.60 24.59 4.30
C THR A 278 28.75 23.67 3.09
N TRP A 279 28.21 24.11 1.95
CA TRP A 279 28.19 23.34 0.71
C TRP A 279 29.43 23.58 -0.15
N GLY A 280 30.23 22.54 -0.37
CA GLY A 280 31.34 22.52 -1.32
C GLY A 280 30.92 22.04 -2.71
N VAL A 281 31.82 22.15 -3.70
CA VAL A 281 31.66 21.52 -5.03
C VAL A 281 32.87 20.64 -5.32
N ALA A 282 32.62 19.37 -5.64
CA ALA A 282 33.61 18.39 -6.07
C ALA A 282 33.40 18.05 -7.55
N ARG A 283 34.43 17.52 -8.23
CA ARG A 283 34.38 17.23 -9.67
C ARG A 283 35.14 15.96 -10.02
N LEU A 284 34.68 15.27 -11.07
CA LEU A 284 35.42 14.22 -11.74
C LEU A 284 35.26 14.36 -13.27
N PRO A 285 36.35 14.37 -14.06
CA PRO A 285 36.25 14.41 -15.51
C PRO A 285 35.70 13.10 -16.08
N LEU A 286 34.71 13.21 -16.96
CA LEU A 286 34.11 12.12 -17.72
C LEU A 286 34.39 12.34 -19.21
N THR A 287 34.78 11.29 -19.93
CA THR A 287 34.71 11.29 -21.40
C THR A 287 33.40 10.66 -21.80
N LEU A 288 32.56 11.41 -22.52
CA LEU A 288 31.21 11.04 -22.93
C LEU A 288 31.07 10.99 -24.46
N GLY A 289 30.03 10.31 -24.92
CA GLY A 289 29.60 10.38 -26.32
C GLY A 289 28.80 11.65 -26.60
N ALA A 290 28.15 11.69 -27.76
CA ALA A 290 27.02 12.58 -27.99
C ALA A 290 25.72 11.80 -27.74
N GLY A 291 24.77 12.40 -27.02
CA GLY A 291 23.49 11.79 -26.65
C GLY A 291 23.23 11.77 -25.13
N PRO A 292 22.16 11.07 -24.71
CA PRO A 292 21.84 10.86 -23.31
C PRO A 292 22.77 9.82 -22.66
N HIS A 293 23.12 10.04 -21.40
CA HIS A 293 23.94 9.19 -20.54
C HIS A 293 23.33 9.16 -19.14
N THR A 294 23.54 8.09 -18.38
CA THR A 294 23.23 8.06 -16.94
C THR A 294 24.52 8.14 -16.12
N VAL A 295 24.54 8.94 -15.05
CA VAL A 295 25.70 9.05 -14.15
C VAL A 295 25.26 8.63 -12.76
N ARG A 296 25.84 7.55 -12.23
CA ARG A 296 25.45 6.98 -10.94
C ARG A 296 26.56 7.15 -9.91
N LEU A 297 26.29 7.95 -8.88
CA LEU A 297 27.03 7.96 -7.63
C LEU A 297 26.47 6.86 -6.73
N GLN A 298 27.34 6.05 -6.13
CA GLN A 298 26.95 4.97 -5.22
C GLN A 298 28.01 4.78 -4.14
N ARG A 299 27.57 4.58 -2.89
CA ARG A 299 28.45 4.09 -1.83
C ARG A 299 28.65 2.58 -2.00
N THR A 300 29.84 2.17 -2.40
CA THR A 300 30.22 0.75 -2.38
C THR A 300 30.81 0.34 -1.03
N ALA A 301 31.11 -0.96 -0.87
CA ALA A 301 31.85 -1.45 0.30
C ALA A 301 33.32 -0.95 0.36
N ALA A 302 33.84 -0.31 -0.69
CA ALA A 302 35.15 0.35 -0.71
C ALA A 302 35.06 1.85 -0.39
N ASP A 303 33.86 2.40 -0.24
CA ASP A 303 33.62 3.83 -0.05
C ASP A 303 33.35 4.20 1.42
N SER A 304 33.86 5.36 1.84
CA SER A 304 33.64 5.87 3.19
C SER A 304 32.22 6.45 3.37
N GLY A 305 31.67 7.11 2.36
CA GLY A 305 30.34 7.71 2.43
C GLY A 305 30.23 8.79 3.50
N ASN A 306 29.10 8.82 4.23
CA ASN A 306 28.79 9.81 5.27
C ASN A 306 28.82 11.26 4.73
N VAL A 307 28.06 11.50 3.67
CA VAL A 307 27.97 12.78 2.95
C VAL A 307 26.51 13.09 2.59
N ASN A 308 26.21 14.38 2.42
CA ASN A 308 24.94 14.87 1.91
C ASN A 308 25.15 15.42 0.50
N ILE A 309 24.32 15.02 -0.46
CA ILE A 309 24.43 15.40 -1.87
C ILE A 309 23.23 16.28 -2.23
N ASP A 310 23.51 17.50 -2.64
CA ASP A 310 22.52 18.56 -2.86
C ASP A 310 22.12 18.62 -4.32
N SER A 311 23.08 18.89 -5.20
CA SER A 311 22.84 18.97 -6.64
C SER A 311 24.01 18.41 -7.45
N ALA A 312 23.75 18.08 -8.72
CA ALA A 312 24.77 17.68 -9.69
C ALA A 312 24.65 18.50 -10.98
N ALA A 313 25.76 18.64 -11.71
CA ALA A 313 25.80 19.33 -13.00
C ALA A 313 26.85 18.69 -13.94
N LEU A 314 26.51 18.56 -15.22
CA LEU A 314 27.47 18.24 -16.27
C LEU A 314 27.99 19.56 -16.88
N LEU A 315 29.32 19.78 -16.86
CA LEU A 315 29.94 21.07 -17.19
C LEU A 315 31.03 20.91 -18.25
N LYS A 316 31.33 21.94 -19.05
CA LYS A 316 32.56 21.92 -19.86
C LYS A 316 33.77 22.15 -18.93
N PRO A 317 34.95 21.55 -19.21
CA PRO A 317 36.11 21.68 -18.32
C PRO A 317 36.51 23.14 -18.10
N GLY A 318 36.49 23.57 -16.83
CA GLY A 318 36.76 24.96 -16.44
C GLY A 318 35.54 25.87 -16.26
N ASP A 319 34.32 25.44 -16.65
CA ASP A 319 33.09 26.19 -16.36
C ASP A 319 32.86 26.32 -14.84
N GLY A 320 32.21 27.39 -14.40
CA GLY A 320 31.70 27.52 -13.02
C GLY A 320 30.58 26.53 -12.71
N TYR A 321 30.31 26.26 -11.43
CA TYR A 321 29.08 25.53 -11.05
C TYR A 321 27.86 26.43 -11.36
N PRO A 322 26.72 25.90 -11.84
CA PRO A 322 25.60 26.74 -12.24
C PRO A 322 24.91 27.37 -11.02
N ALA A 323 24.22 28.49 -11.24
CA ALA A 323 23.36 29.11 -10.25
C ALA A 323 21.91 28.58 -10.34
N ARG A 324 21.09 28.84 -9.32
CA ARG A 324 19.72 28.30 -9.16
C ARG A 324 18.76 28.70 -10.29
N ASP A 325 18.98 29.86 -10.90
CA ASP A 325 18.25 30.32 -12.09
C ASP A 325 18.51 29.44 -13.33
N ARG A 326 19.50 28.54 -13.25
CA ARG A 326 19.84 27.54 -14.27
C ARG A 326 19.55 26.10 -13.81
N THR A 327 18.70 25.91 -12.80
CA THR A 327 18.20 24.57 -12.43
C THR A 327 17.41 23.95 -13.59
N ALA A 328 17.58 22.64 -13.81
CA ALA A 328 16.82 21.86 -14.78
C ALA A 328 15.48 21.45 -14.17
N VAL A 329 14.39 21.79 -14.85
CA VAL A 329 13.01 21.55 -14.42
C VAL A 329 12.29 20.60 -15.37
N PRO A 330 11.37 19.75 -14.90
CA PRO A 330 10.50 18.93 -15.75
C PRO A 330 9.78 19.76 -16.80
N ALA A 331 9.78 19.29 -18.05
CA ALA A 331 9.20 20.02 -19.18
C ALA A 331 7.66 19.89 -19.20
N CYS A 332 6.96 21.02 -19.10
CA CYS A 332 5.50 21.06 -19.14
C CYS A 332 5.00 20.91 -20.58
N ALA A 333 4.32 19.82 -20.92
CA ALA A 333 3.88 19.56 -22.29
C ALA A 333 2.60 20.36 -22.64
N PHE A 334 2.52 20.89 -23.86
CA PHE A 334 1.32 21.59 -24.33
C PHE A 334 0.08 20.66 -24.26
N GLY A 335 -0.93 21.07 -23.49
CA GLY A 335 -2.15 20.32 -23.25
C GLY A 335 -2.16 19.43 -21.99
N THR A 336 -1.10 19.42 -21.17
CA THR A 336 -1.08 18.71 -19.87
C THR A 336 -1.21 19.70 -18.71
N SER A 337 -1.63 19.21 -17.54
CA SER A 337 -1.38 19.91 -16.29
C SER A 337 0.07 19.64 -15.86
N CYS A 338 0.66 20.55 -15.09
CA CYS A 338 2.06 20.50 -14.70
C CYS A 338 2.24 21.10 -13.31
N GLU A 339 2.78 20.32 -12.39
CA GLU A 339 3.00 20.73 -10.99
C GLU A 339 3.85 22.01 -10.91
N ALA A 340 3.54 22.87 -9.94
CA ALA A 340 4.10 24.22 -9.81
C ALA A 340 5.41 24.24 -9.02
N GLU A 341 5.54 23.38 -8.01
CA GLU A 341 6.75 23.18 -7.21
C GLU A 341 7.92 22.62 -8.03
N ASP A 342 7.64 22.07 -9.22
CA ASP A 342 8.61 21.64 -10.23
C ASP A 342 9.11 22.81 -11.12
N GLY A 343 8.76 24.05 -10.79
CA GLY A 343 9.22 25.25 -11.48
C GLY A 343 10.45 25.91 -10.86
N LEU A 344 11.00 26.87 -11.60
CA LEU A 344 12.02 27.77 -11.05
C LEU A 344 11.33 28.81 -10.17
N LEU A 345 11.42 28.61 -8.86
CA LEU A 345 10.96 29.54 -7.83
C LEU A 345 12.03 30.60 -7.54
N ALA A 346 11.61 31.84 -7.32
CA ALA A 346 12.47 32.94 -6.92
C ALA A 346 11.74 33.97 -6.04
N GLY A 347 12.53 34.83 -5.38
CA GLY A 347 12.02 35.82 -4.41
C GLY A 347 11.66 35.14 -3.09
N SER A 348 10.40 35.27 -2.67
CA SER A 348 9.86 34.64 -1.46
C SER A 348 9.22 33.26 -1.70
N ALA A 349 9.02 32.86 -2.97
CA ALA A 349 8.33 31.62 -3.29
C ALA A 349 9.11 30.38 -2.83
N VAL A 350 8.40 29.46 -2.15
CA VAL A 350 8.94 28.18 -1.64
C VAL A 350 8.03 27.02 -2.04
N VAL A 351 8.49 25.79 -1.84
CA VAL A 351 7.63 24.59 -1.91
C VAL A 351 7.06 24.30 -0.53
N ALA A 352 5.76 24.07 -0.45
CA ALA A 352 5.06 23.69 0.78
C ALA A 352 4.14 22.47 0.55
N THR A 353 3.70 21.84 1.64
CA THR A 353 2.94 20.57 1.63
C THR A 353 1.91 20.50 2.77
N ASP A 354 1.53 21.63 3.36
CA ASP A 354 0.72 21.77 4.58
C ASP A 354 -0.77 22.04 4.30
N HIS A 355 -1.16 22.07 3.02
CA HIS A 355 -2.54 22.12 2.57
C HIS A 355 -2.87 20.94 1.66
N ARG A 356 -4.10 20.44 1.76
CA ARG A 356 -4.57 19.19 1.14
C ARG A 356 -5.06 19.42 -0.28
N GLY A 357 -5.09 18.35 -1.06
CA GLY A 357 -5.73 18.37 -2.39
C GLY A 357 -4.92 19.11 -3.47
N ASN A 358 -3.63 19.34 -3.22
CA ASN A 358 -2.65 19.57 -4.27
C ASN A 358 -2.42 18.27 -5.09
N SER A 359 -1.89 18.40 -6.30
CA SER A 359 -1.25 17.29 -7.03
C SER A 359 0.26 17.29 -6.78
N GLY A 360 0.98 16.35 -7.38
CA GLY A 360 2.44 16.26 -7.22
C GLY A 360 2.89 15.89 -5.80
N ASP A 361 3.97 16.52 -5.35
CA ASP A 361 4.59 16.31 -4.04
C ASP A 361 4.27 17.45 -3.05
N GLY A 362 3.78 18.59 -3.56
CA GLY A 362 3.48 19.79 -2.80
C GLY A 362 2.80 20.86 -3.65
N PHE A 363 3.13 22.12 -3.42
CA PHE A 363 2.70 23.27 -4.22
C PHE A 363 3.68 24.45 -4.02
N ALA A 364 3.61 25.44 -4.90
CA ALA A 364 4.36 26.69 -4.76
C ALA A 364 3.61 27.68 -3.84
N ALA A 365 4.19 27.95 -2.68
CA ALA A 365 3.65 28.83 -1.63
C ALA A 365 4.48 30.12 -1.48
N GLU A 366 4.03 31.03 -0.61
CA GLU A 366 4.71 32.30 -0.29
C GLU A 366 5.06 33.16 -1.52
N LEU A 367 4.21 33.09 -2.55
CA LEU A 367 4.26 33.97 -3.73
C LEU A 367 3.85 35.39 -3.32
N ASN A 368 4.76 36.11 -2.65
CA ASN A 368 4.54 37.47 -2.15
C ASN A 368 5.29 38.48 -3.04
N LYS A 369 5.55 39.70 -2.54
CA LYS A 369 6.25 40.73 -3.31
C LYS A 369 7.62 40.25 -3.84
N ASP A 370 7.90 40.60 -5.10
CA ASP A 370 9.10 40.25 -5.87
C ASP A 370 9.30 38.74 -6.09
N ALA A 371 8.30 37.90 -5.75
CA ALA A 371 8.32 36.48 -6.02
C ALA A 371 8.01 36.15 -7.49
N SER A 372 8.50 34.99 -7.95
CA SER A 372 8.13 34.44 -9.24
C SER A 372 8.23 32.90 -9.29
N LEU A 373 7.48 32.33 -10.23
CA LEU A 373 7.47 30.91 -10.59
C LEU A 373 7.57 30.82 -12.11
N THR A 374 8.60 30.14 -12.64
CA THR A 374 8.76 29.92 -14.09
C THR A 374 8.66 28.44 -14.45
N ARG A 375 7.80 28.09 -15.44
CA ARG A 375 7.72 26.75 -16.04
C ARG A 375 8.09 26.83 -17.53
N ARG A 376 8.75 25.78 -18.03
CA ARG A 376 9.10 25.63 -19.45
C ARG A 376 8.04 24.81 -20.15
N VAL A 377 7.26 25.47 -21.00
CA VAL A 377 6.20 24.87 -21.82
C VAL A 377 6.79 24.38 -23.14
N VAL A 378 6.59 23.11 -23.50
CA VAL A 378 7.13 22.47 -24.71
C VAL A 378 6.03 21.98 -25.66
N ASP A 379 6.42 21.65 -26.89
CA ASP A 379 5.53 21.20 -27.98
C ASP A 379 4.35 22.15 -28.31
N VAL A 380 4.53 23.45 -28.06
CA VAL A 380 3.58 24.48 -28.51
C VAL A 380 3.48 24.42 -30.04
N PRO A 381 2.30 24.19 -30.63
CA PRO A 381 2.21 23.65 -32.00
C PRO A 381 2.52 24.66 -33.11
N ARG A 382 2.48 25.96 -32.82
CA ARG A 382 2.83 27.07 -33.74
C ARG A 382 2.96 28.39 -32.98
N ASP A 383 3.38 29.44 -33.66
CA ASP A 383 3.21 30.81 -33.17
C ASP A 383 1.71 31.15 -32.99
N GLY A 384 1.35 31.76 -31.87
CA GLY A 384 -0.03 32.20 -31.61
C GLY A 384 -0.33 32.60 -30.18
N THR A 385 -1.61 32.94 -29.95
CA THR A 385 -2.17 33.18 -28.61
C THR A 385 -2.85 31.90 -28.12
N TYR A 386 -2.57 31.54 -26.87
CA TYR A 386 -3.01 30.33 -26.19
C TYR A 386 -3.69 30.70 -24.86
N ARG A 387 -4.36 29.75 -24.22
CA ARG A 387 -4.87 29.92 -22.85
C ARG A 387 -3.90 29.32 -21.85
N LEU A 388 -3.50 30.12 -20.88
CA LEU A 388 -2.85 29.69 -19.65
C LEU A 388 -3.93 29.42 -18.60
N HIS A 389 -3.84 28.27 -17.94
CA HIS A 389 -4.64 27.89 -16.78
C HIS A 389 -3.74 27.82 -15.56
N LEU A 390 -4.26 28.21 -14.40
CA LEU A 390 -3.57 28.20 -13.13
C LEU A 390 -4.49 27.67 -12.05
N ARG A 391 -4.15 26.54 -11.42
CA ARG A 391 -4.82 26.04 -10.22
C ARG A 391 -4.16 26.64 -8.99
N TYR A 392 -4.97 27.22 -8.12
CA TYR A 392 -4.49 28.07 -7.02
C TYR A 392 -5.44 28.04 -5.83
N ALA A 393 -4.90 28.36 -4.66
CA ALA A 393 -5.67 28.75 -3.48
C ALA A 393 -5.33 30.21 -3.11
N ASN A 394 -6.31 30.92 -2.56
CA ASN A 394 -6.25 32.33 -2.15
C ASN A 394 -7.11 32.47 -0.89
N GLY A 395 -6.70 31.78 0.17
CA GLY A 395 -7.33 31.86 1.48
C GLY A 395 -6.97 33.16 2.21
N THR A 396 -7.24 33.21 3.51
CA THR A 396 -6.82 34.35 4.32
C THR A 396 -5.31 34.31 4.55
N GLY A 397 -4.58 35.28 3.99
CA GLY A 397 -3.12 35.32 4.01
C GLY A 397 -2.51 35.78 5.33
N GLY A 398 -1.18 35.68 5.43
CA GLY A 398 -0.40 36.22 6.56
C GLY A 398 -0.47 37.74 6.72
N ASP A 399 -0.95 38.46 5.70
CA ASP A 399 -1.31 39.89 5.77
C ASP A 399 -2.68 40.14 6.42
N GLY A 400 -3.39 39.07 6.81
CA GLY A 400 -4.71 39.10 7.44
C GLY A 400 -5.88 39.35 6.48
N ARG A 401 -5.66 39.30 5.15
CA ARG A 401 -6.70 39.63 4.16
C ARG A 401 -7.23 38.41 3.43
N HIS A 402 -8.51 38.50 3.08
CA HIS A 402 -9.26 37.55 2.27
C HIS A 402 -9.87 38.33 1.11
N GLU A 403 -9.05 38.65 0.10
CA GLU A 403 -9.41 39.59 -0.97
C GLU A 403 -8.95 39.13 -2.36
N LYS A 404 -9.48 39.78 -3.39
CA LYS A 404 -9.12 39.54 -4.79
C LYS A 404 -7.65 39.91 -5.02
N ARG A 405 -6.86 38.97 -5.54
CA ARG A 405 -5.44 39.15 -5.86
C ARG A 405 -5.21 39.21 -7.37
N THR A 406 -4.03 39.67 -7.76
CA THR A 406 -3.58 39.71 -9.16
C THR A 406 -2.16 39.17 -9.29
N MET A 407 -1.85 38.61 -10.45
CA MET A 407 -0.56 38.02 -10.79
C MET A 407 -0.18 38.40 -12.21
N GLU A 408 1.10 38.67 -12.47
CA GLU A 408 1.58 39.07 -13.79
C GLU A 408 2.16 37.85 -14.54
N VAL A 409 1.63 37.58 -15.73
CA VAL A 409 2.03 36.47 -16.60
C VAL A 409 2.95 37.00 -17.70
N ARG A 410 4.23 36.62 -17.65
CA ARG A 410 5.30 37.05 -18.55
C ARG A 410 5.79 35.88 -19.42
N PRO A 411 5.34 35.75 -20.69
CA PRO A 411 5.99 34.88 -21.65
C PRO A 411 7.34 35.46 -22.08
N ALA A 412 8.34 34.62 -22.31
CA ALA A 412 9.68 35.05 -22.72
C ALA A 412 9.67 35.95 -23.97
N GLY A 413 9.95 37.25 -23.78
CA GLY A 413 10.00 38.25 -24.85
C GLY A 413 8.65 38.77 -25.37
N GLY A 414 7.53 38.47 -24.68
CA GLY A 414 6.20 38.98 -25.02
C GLY A 414 5.71 40.09 -24.08
N THR A 415 4.56 40.69 -24.42
CA THR A 415 3.85 41.62 -23.53
C THR A 415 3.28 40.86 -22.33
N PRO A 416 3.43 41.35 -21.08
CA PRO A 416 2.82 40.73 -19.93
C PRO A 416 1.28 40.80 -19.96
N ALA A 417 0.62 39.80 -19.38
CA ALA A 417 -0.81 39.77 -19.15
C ALA A 417 -1.11 39.74 -17.65
N THR A 418 -2.21 40.34 -17.21
CA THR A 418 -2.69 40.18 -15.83
C THR A 418 -3.58 38.95 -15.72
N LEU A 419 -3.40 38.18 -14.66
CA LEU A 419 -4.29 37.14 -14.18
C LEU A 419 -4.97 37.65 -12.90
N THR A 420 -6.27 37.41 -12.77
CA THR A 420 -7.06 37.75 -11.58
C THR A 420 -7.39 36.49 -10.82
N LEU A 421 -7.24 36.56 -9.50
CA LEU A 421 -7.42 35.46 -8.56
C LEU A 421 -8.50 35.88 -7.56
N ASP A 422 -9.64 35.19 -7.57
CA ASP A 422 -10.72 35.38 -6.59
C ASP A 422 -10.36 34.70 -5.26
N PRO A 423 -11.00 35.05 -4.13
CA PRO A 423 -10.77 34.32 -2.87
C PRO A 423 -11.22 32.86 -2.95
N THR A 424 -10.55 32.00 -2.18
CA THR A 424 -10.97 30.62 -1.92
C THR A 424 -11.36 30.46 -0.45
N ASP A 425 -12.34 29.61 -0.16
CA ASP A 425 -12.94 29.49 1.18
C ASP A 425 -11.89 29.26 2.29
N ASN A 426 -10.83 28.53 1.97
CA ASN A 426 -9.63 28.31 2.76
C ASN A 426 -8.46 27.90 1.83
N TRP A 427 -7.32 27.53 2.43
CA TRP A 427 -6.11 27.14 1.72
C TRP A 427 -6.11 25.71 1.16
N ASP A 428 -6.95 24.81 1.68
CA ASP A 428 -7.21 23.47 1.11
C ASP A 428 -8.20 23.51 -0.08
N THR A 429 -8.81 24.68 -0.34
CA THR A 429 -9.83 24.88 -1.37
C THR A 429 -9.18 25.48 -2.63
N TRP A 430 -9.06 24.67 -3.68
CA TRP A 430 -8.39 25.06 -4.93
C TRP A 430 -9.40 25.46 -6.01
N GLN A 431 -9.13 26.59 -6.68
CA GLN A 431 -9.86 27.06 -7.87
C GLN A 431 -8.94 27.08 -9.09
N THR A 432 -9.51 27.28 -10.29
CA THR A 432 -8.73 27.48 -11.53
C THR A 432 -9.03 28.86 -12.13
N ALA A 433 -7.99 29.68 -12.25
CA ALA A 433 -8.02 30.93 -13.00
C ALA A 433 -7.44 30.73 -14.41
N SER A 434 -7.71 31.64 -15.34
CA SER A 434 -7.13 31.57 -16.69
C SER A 434 -6.93 32.94 -17.33
N THR A 435 -5.90 33.07 -18.17
CA THR A 435 -5.66 34.25 -19.01
C THR A 435 -5.08 33.86 -20.37
N THR A 436 -4.92 34.81 -21.29
CA THR A 436 -4.33 34.58 -22.61
C THR A 436 -2.83 34.88 -22.61
N VAL A 437 -2.03 33.99 -23.19
CA VAL A 437 -0.57 34.12 -23.31
C VAL A 437 -0.15 33.98 -24.78
N ALA A 438 0.80 34.80 -25.24
CA ALA A 438 1.36 34.71 -26.59
C ALA A 438 2.65 33.89 -26.56
N LEU A 439 2.74 32.85 -27.41
CA LEU A 439 3.84 31.89 -27.42
C LEU A 439 4.35 31.61 -28.86
N LYS A 440 5.58 31.10 -28.94
CA LYS A 440 6.24 30.63 -30.16
C LYS A 440 6.07 29.13 -30.35
N ALA A 441 6.25 28.66 -31.58
CA ALA A 441 6.34 27.24 -31.87
C ALA A 441 7.48 26.56 -31.08
N GLY A 442 7.22 25.39 -30.49
CA GLY A 442 8.21 24.62 -29.73
C GLY A 442 8.24 24.96 -28.23
N ALA A 443 9.41 25.33 -27.71
CA ALA A 443 9.65 25.55 -26.29
C ALA A 443 9.59 27.05 -25.91
N ASN A 444 8.94 27.36 -24.79
CA ASN A 444 8.75 28.71 -24.26
C ASN A 444 8.88 28.69 -22.73
N ASP A 445 9.49 29.72 -22.15
CA ASP A 445 9.43 29.93 -20.70
C ASP A 445 8.30 30.89 -20.37
N VAL A 446 7.47 30.52 -19.39
CA VAL A 446 6.34 31.31 -18.88
C VAL A 446 6.59 31.57 -17.40
N THR A 447 6.80 32.84 -17.05
CA THR A 447 7.01 33.30 -15.68
C THR A 447 5.74 33.93 -15.12
N LEU A 448 5.27 33.42 -14.00
CA LEU A 448 4.34 34.08 -13.09
C LEU A 448 5.14 35.02 -12.18
N ALA A 449 4.73 36.26 -12.01
CA ALA A 449 5.43 37.26 -11.20
C ALA A 449 4.48 38.08 -10.32
N CYS A 450 5.00 38.49 -9.17
CA CYS A 450 4.27 39.17 -8.10
C CYS A 450 4.92 40.55 -7.82
N PRO A 451 4.66 41.57 -8.66
CA PRO A 451 5.50 42.77 -8.75
C PRO A 451 5.40 43.76 -7.57
N ASP A 452 4.32 43.74 -6.78
CA ASP A 452 4.14 44.62 -5.63
C ASP A 452 3.55 43.89 -4.41
N ALA A 453 3.44 44.60 -3.27
CA ALA A 453 2.96 44.03 -2.00
C ALA A 453 1.45 43.76 -1.95
N THR A 454 0.69 44.17 -2.97
CA THR A 454 -0.73 43.87 -3.16
C THR A 454 -0.97 42.81 -4.24
N SER A 455 0.07 42.44 -4.98
CA SER A 455 0.09 41.33 -5.93
C SER A 455 0.23 40.00 -5.18
N CYS A 456 -0.36 38.94 -5.74
CA CYS A 456 -0.28 37.57 -5.23
C CYS A 456 -0.66 37.46 -3.74
N HIS A 457 0.17 36.85 -2.86
CA HIS A 457 -0.26 36.21 -1.60
C HIS A 457 -1.21 35.03 -1.88
N VAL A 458 -0.74 34.07 -2.68
CA VAL A 458 -1.51 32.89 -3.12
C VAL A 458 -0.62 31.65 -3.15
N ASN A 459 -1.24 30.47 -3.06
CA ASN A 459 -0.59 29.19 -3.29
C ASN A 459 -0.95 28.73 -4.71
N VAL A 460 0.02 28.22 -5.47
CA VAL A 460 -0.14 27.73 -6.84
C VAL A 460 0.23 26.26 -6.88
N ASP A 461 -0.69 25.45 -7.37
CA ASP A 461 -0.59 23.99 -7.42
C ASP A 461 -0.16 23.51 -8.80
N THR A 462 -0.89 23.90 -9.85
CA THR A 462 -0.60 23.48 -11.23
C THR A 462 -0.75 24.60 -12.24
N LEU A 463 0.04 24.50 -13.30
CA LEU A 463 0.03 25.38 -14.47
C LEU A 463 -0.13 24.54 -15.74
N GLY A 464 -1.01 24.96 -16.65
CA GLY A 464 -1.20 24.27 -17.94
C GLY A 464 -1.46 25.24 -19.09
N VAL A 465 -1.00 24.91 -20.30
CA VAL A 465 -1.23 25.71 -21.51
C VAL A 465 -1.97 24.89 -22.57
N THR A 466 -3.01 25.48 -23.15
CA THR A 466 -3.95 24.81 -24.09
C THR A 466 -4.36 25.74 -25.24
N ALA A 467 -5.13 25.25 -26.22
CA ALA A 467 -5.72 26.14 -27.21
C ALA A 467 -6.84 27.00 -26.58
N THR A 468 -7.10 28.18 -27.14
CA THR A 468 -7.93 29.23 -26.51
C THR A 468 -9.40 28.82 -26.23
N ALA A 469 -9.87 27.71 -26.81
CA ALA A 469 -11.21 27.17 -26.60
C ALA A 469 -11.25 25.93 -25.68
N ASP A 470 -10.09 25.37 -25.33
CA ASP A 470 -9.98 24.16 -24.52
C ASP A 470 -10.26 24.45 -23.02
N PRO A 471 -10.71 23.45 -22.25
CA PRO A 471 -10.78 23.54 -20.79
C PRO A 471 -9.39 23.50 -20.16
N ALA A 472 -9.32 23.69 -18.84
CA ALA A 472 -8.12 23.38 -18.09
C ALA A 472 -7.81 21.87 -18.19
N PRO A 473 -6.53 21.47 -18.34
CA PRO A 473 -6.14 20.07 -18.17
C PRO A 473 -6.42 19.62 -16.73
N GLU A 474 -6.71 18.34 -16.53
CA GLU A 474 -6.90 17.78 -15.19
C GLU A 474 -5.55 17.69 -14.44
N PRO A 475 -5.49 18.10 -13.16
CA PRO A 475 -4.31 17.91 -12.31
C PRO A 475 -4.16 16.45 -11.86
N HIS A 476 -2.91 16.02 -11.63
CA HIS A 476 -2.58 14.63 -11.28
C HIS A 476 -2.79 14.35 -9.79
N LEU A 477 -4.04 14.49 -9.33
CA LEU A 477 -4.43 14.39 -7.93
C LEU A 477 -4.42 12.93 -7.46
N ALA A 478 -3.52 12.60 -6.54
CA ALA A 478 -3.47 11.29 -5.89
C ALA A 478 -4.75 11.00 -5.08
N LEU A 479 -5.16 9.72 -5.09
CA LEU A 479 -6.36 9.24 -4.40
C LEU A 479 -5.97 8.22 -3.31
N GLY A 480 -5.99 8.69 -2.06
CA GLY A 480 -5.40 7.96 -0.94
C GLY A 480 -3.86 7.96 -1.03
N GLY A 481 -3.23 7.10 -0.23
CA GLY A 481 -1.79 6.94 -0.19
C GLY A 481 -1.38 5.93 0.88
N TYR A 482 -0.07 5.74 1.07
CA TYR A 482 0.50 4.90 2.12
C TYR A 482 1.59 5.67 2.89
N ARG A 483 1.84 5.31 4.15
CA ARG A 483 2.89 5.93 4.99
C ARG A 483 3.71 4.84 5.68
N ARG A 484 5.02 5.09 5.89
CA ARG A 484 5.86 4.26 6.74
C ARG A 484 5.46 4.52 8.18
N SER A 485 4.56 3.68 8.68
CA SER A 485 3.87 3.74 9.96
C SER A 485 3.14 5.05 10.31
N LEU A 486 2.14 4.92 11.20
CA LEU A 486 1.44 6.01 11.87
C LEU A 486 1.94 6.19 13.31
N ASP A 487 3.13 5.67 13.63
CA ASP A 487 3.79 5.79 14.92
C ASP A 487 3.96 7.25 15.36
N GLY A 488 3.35 7.58 16.51
CA GLY A 488 3.32 8.93 17.06
C GLY A 488 2.30 9.87 16.39
N LEU A 489 1.45 9.38 15.48
CA LEU A 489 0.34 10.17 14.92
C LEU A 489 -0.67 10.52 16.02
N ASP A 490 -0.86 11.81 16.24
CA ASP A 490 -1.95 12.37 17.02
C ASP A 490 -2.85 13.17 16.08
N GLY A 491 -3.99 12.58 15.70
CA GLY A 491 -4.90 13.20 14.73
C GLY A 491 -5.62 14.45 15.25
N ASP A 492 -5.52 14.77 16.55
CA ASP A 492 -5.95 16.08 17.07
C ASP A 492 -4.96 17.20 16.66
N ARG A 493 -3.75 16.85 16.17
CA ARG A 493 -2.69 17.76 15.70
C ARG A 493 -2.39 17.61 14.21
N ASP A 494 -2.38 16.38 13.71
CA ASP A 494 -2.18 16.01 12.30
C ASP A 494 -3.39 15.22 11.77
N PRO A 495 -4.54 15.88 11.54
CA PRO A 495 -5.77 15.22 11.05
C PRO A 495 -5.72 14.78 9.58
N SER A 496 -4.56 14.81 8.91
CA SER A 496 -4.33 14.19 7.58
C SER A 496 -2.83 14.00 7.34
N PRO A 497 -2.23 12.92 7.87
CA PRO A 497 -0.81 12.66 7.74
C PRO A 497 -0.35 12.60 6.28
N ARG A 498 0.79 13.24 5.97
CA ARG A 498 1.41 13.16 4.63
C ARG A 498 1.68 11.69 4.29
N THR A 499 1.14 11.26 3.17
CA THR A 499 1.31 9.91 2.59
C THR A 499 2.09 10.00 1.29
N THR A 500 2.68 8.88 0.87
CA THR A 500 3.16 8.71 -0.50
C THR A 500 1.98 8.30 -1.41
N PRO A 501 1.83 8.89 -2.61
CA PRO A 501 0.82 8.50 -3.60
C PRO A 501 0.82 7.00 -3.93
N GLY A 502 -0.38 6.46 -4.14
CA GLY A 502 -0.60 5.07 -4.59
C GLY A 502 -0.76 4.94 -6.10
N LEU A 503 -1.43 3.86 -6.53
CA LEU A 503 -1.80 3.63 -7.92
C LEU A 503 -2.79 4.69 -8.45
N LEU A 504 -3.76 5.10 -7.63
CA LEU A 504 -4.95 5.78 -8.10
C LEU A 504 -4.77 7.30 -8.12
N HIS A 505 -5.09 7.90 -9.27
CA HIS A 505 -5.07 9.35 -9.50
C HIS A 505 -6.36 9.74 -10.23
N ARG A 506 -6.86 10.96 -9.96
CA ARG A 506 -8.18 11.43 -10.42
C ARG A 506 -8.27 11.67 -11.93
N ASP A 507 -7.14 11.93 -12.58
CA ASP A 507 -7.02 12.00 -14.04
C ASP A 507 -6.82 10.60 -14.69
N GLY A 508 -6.80 9.54 -13.88
CA GLY A 508 -7.05 8.17 -14.33
C GLY A 508 -5.86 7.41 -14.91
N TRP A 509 -4.64 7.84 -14.66
CA TRP A 509 -3.43 7.16 -15.10
C TRP A 509 -2.39 7.10 -13.97
N HIS A 510 -1.34 6.29 -14.16
CA HIS A 510 -0.18 6.22 -13.25
C HIS A 510 1.01 5.55 -13.96
N LEU A 511 2.25 5.86 -13.54
CA LEU A 511 3.45 5.17 -13.99
C LEU A 511 4.12 4.43 -12.82
N LEU A 512 4.07 3.10 -12.84
CA LEU A 512 4.87 2.27 -11.95
C LEU A 512 6.26 2.07 -12.60
N ASP A 513 7.27 2.80 -12.14
CA ASP A 513 8.67 2.61 -12.54
C ASP A 513 9.25 1.35 -11.85
N ASP A 514 9.54 0.31 -12.63
CA ASP A 514 10.07 -0.98 -12.18
C ASP A 514 11.58 -1.10 -12.50
N THR A 515 12.19 -0.05 -13.07
CA THR A 515 13.63 0.04 -13.38
C THR A 515 14.52 -0.30 -12.17
N PRO A 516 14.27 0.17 -10.93
CA PRO A 516 15.10 -0.20 -9.79
C PRO A 516 14.90 -1.64 -9.31
N SER A 517 13.82 -2.32 -9.69
CA SER A 517 13.48 -3.65 -9.19
C SER A 517 14.41 -4.75 -9.70
N ALA A 518 14.79 -5.65 -8.80
CA ALA A 518 15.57 -6.85 -9.08
C ALA A 518 14.77 -7.86 -9.93
N VAL A 519 15.47 -8.64 -10.74
CA VAL A 519 14.94 -9.87 -11.35
C VAL A 519 14.63 -10.88 -10.25
N TYR A 520 13.53 -11.61 -10.36
CA TYR A 520 13.02 -12.48 -9.31
C TYR A 520 12.43 -13.79 -9.86
N ASP A 521 12.97 -14.94 -9.40
CA ASP A 521 12.37 -16.25 -9.68
C ASP A 521 11.45 -16.67 -8.52
N ALA A 522 10.15 -16.45 -8.70
CA ALA A 522 9.09 -16.83 -7.76
C ALA A 522 9.03 -18.33 -7.44
N ARG A 523 9.64 -19.22 -8.25
CA ARG A 523 9.73 -20.67 -7.93
C ARG A 523 10.88 -20.99 -6.96
N THR A 524 11.82 -20.07 -6.75
CA THR A 524 13.00 -20.28 -5.87
C THR A 524 13.15 -19.20 -4.79
N GLY A 525 12.30 -18.17 -4.77
CA GLY A 525 12.35 -17.08 -3.80
C GLY A 525 13.58 -16.17 -3.94
N LYS A 526 14.30 -16.26 -5.07
CA LYS A 526 15.60 -15.60 -5.30
C LYS A 526 15.43 -14.30 -6.07
N ALA A 527 15.89 -13.19 -5.47
CA ALA A 527 16.13 -11.93 -6.16
C ALA A 527 17.57 -11.85 -6.68
N THR A 528 17.79 -11.14 -7.79
CA THR A 528 19.10 -10.81 -8.36
C THR A 528 19.06 -9.44 -9.03
N PRO A 529 20.10 -8.60 -8.92
CA PRO A 529 20.20 -7.36 -9.71
C PRO A 529 19.93 -7.62 -11.19
N ARG A 530 19.30 -6.66 -11.87
CA ARG A 530 19.19 -6.66 -13.34
C ARG A 530 20.58 -6.68 -13.99
N ALA A 531 20.67 -7.21 -15.21
CA ALA A 531 21.92 -7.16 -15.98
C ALA A 531 22.24 -5.71 -16.40
N GLY A 532 23.53 -5.35 -16.43
CA GLY A 532 23.97 -4.04 -16.91
C GLY A 532 23.87 -3.90 -18.44
N HIS A 533 23.44 -2.73 -18.92
CA HIS A 533 23.20 -2.44 -20.35
C HIS A 533 24.45 -1.97 -21.12
N ALA A 534 25.62 -2.51 -20.76
CA ALA A 534 26.89 -2.34 -21.47
C ALA A 534 27.22 -0.87 -21.87
N ASN A 535 27.05 0.04 -20.90
CA ASN A 535 27.16 1.48 -21.07
C ASN A 535 26.10 2.07 -22.03
N LYS A 536 24.82 1.80 -21.74
CA LYS A 536 23.64 2.42 -22.36
C LYS A 536 22.54 2.71 -21.32
N PRO A 537 21.73 3.77 -21.52
CA PRO A 537 20.54 4.02 -20.72
C PRO A 537 19.51 2.87 -20.78
N TYR A 538 18.82 2.64 -19.67
CA TYR A 538 17.76 1.65 -19.52
C TYR A 538 16.59 2.20 -18.68
N GLN A 539 15.36 1.84 -19.03
CA GLN A 539 14.12 2.14 -18.31
C GLN A 539 13.15 0.97 -18.48
N ASP A 540 12.39 0.62 -17.45
CA ASP A 540 11.34 -0.41 -17.49
C ASP A 540 10.19 -0.01 -16.56
N GLY A 541 9.01 0.31 -17.11
CA GLY A 541 7.88 0.77 -16.31
C GLY A 541 6.53 0.34 -16.89
N TYR A 542 5.48 0.45 -16.07
CA TYR A 542 4.12 0.08 -16.43
C TYR A 542 3.20 1.29 -16.34
N LEU A 543 2.76 1.74 -17.50
CA LEU A 543 1.76 2.79 -17.64
C LEU A 543 0.38 2.20 -17.46
N PHE A 544 -0.27 2.59 -16.36
CA PHE A 544 -1.70 2.41 -16.15
C PHE A 544 -2.45 3.61 -16.73
N GLY A 545 -3.61 3.37 -17.35
CA GLY A 545 -4.50 4.37 -17.91
C GLY A 545 -5.94 3.87 -17.87
N PHE A 546 -6.49 3.77 -16.66
CA PHE A 546 -7.80 3.20 -16.32
C PHE A 546 -8.95 4.23 -16.36
N GLY A 547 -8.64 5.53 -16.43
CA GLY A 547 -9.66 6.58 -16.40
C GLY A 547 -10.34 6.63 -15.04
N HIS A 548 -11.67 6.57 -15.03
CA HIS A 548 -12.46 6.41 -13.81
C HIS A 548 -12.76 4.94 -13.45
N ASP A 549 -12.30 3.96 -14.23
CA ASP A 549 -12.42 2.53 -13.87
C ASP A 549 -11.29 2.12 -12.92
N TYR A 550 -11.26 2.74 -11.73
CA TYR A 550 -10.27 2.46 -10.68
C TYR A 550 -10.23 0.96 -10.31
N LYS A 551 -11.35 0.24 -10.46
CA LYS A 551 -11.46 -1.21 -10.20
C LYS A 551 -10.73 -2.05 -11.25
N GLN A 552 -10.79 -1.68 -12.54
CA GLN A 552 -9.92 -2.28 -13.55
C GLN A 552 -8.44 -1.95 -13.30
N GLY A 553 -8.11 -0.73 -12.85
CA GLY A 553 -6.75 -0.36 -12.42
C GLY A 553 -6.21 -1.28 -11.32
N LEU A 554 -6.99 -1.52 -10.27
CA LEU A 554 -6.66 -2.45 -9.18
C LEU A 554 -6.57 -3.92 -9.66
N THR A 555 -7.43 -4.32 -10.60
CA THR A 555 -7.38 -5.65 -11.23
C THR A 555 -6.09 -5.85 -12.03
N ASP A 556 -5.68 -4.84 -12.79
CA ASP A 556 -4.42 -4.84 -13.53
C ASP A 556 -3.22 -4.87 -12.58
N LEU A 557 -3.24 -4.11 -11.47
CA LEU A 557 -2.16 -4.13 -10.47
C LEU A 557 -2.03 -5.50 -9.79
N ALA A 558 -3.15 -6.11 -9.38
CA ALA A 558 -3.16 -7.44 -8.79
C ALA A 558 -2.72 -8.53 -9.78
N THR A 559 -3.12 -8.42 -11.05
CA THR A 559 -2.67 -9.33 -12.12
C THR A 559 -1.18 -9.17 -12.41
N LEU A 560 -0.65 -7.95 -12.41
CA LEU A 560 0.76 -7.65 -12.66
C LEU A 560 1.67 -8.07 -11.51
N THR A 561 1.30 -7.73 -10.28
CA THR A 561 2.20 -7.79 -9.10
C THR A 561 1.98 -9.01 -8.20
N GLY A 562 0.88 -9.75 -8.43
CA GLY A 562 0.33 -10.75 -7.53
C GLY A 562 -0.83 -10.14 -6.71
N PRO A 563 -1.94 -10.88 -6.50
CA PRO A 563 -3.08 -10.38 -5.71
C PRO A 563 -2.73 -10.28 -4.22
N PRO A 564 -3.53 -9.56 -3.42
CA PRO A 564 -3.44 -9.62 -1.97
C PRO A 564 -3.71 -11.06 -1.47
N ALA A 565 -3.05 -11.46 -0.39
CA ALA A 565 -3.22 -12.79 0.20
C ALA A 565 -4.63 -12.98 0.79
N LEU A 566 -5.28 -14.09 0.47
CA LEU A 566 -6.43 -14.57 1.25
C LEU A 566 -5.91 -15.27 2.50
N LEU A 567 -6.09 -14.61 3.65
CA LEU A 567 -5.65 -15.13 4.95
C LEU A 567 -6.45 -16.40 5.35
N PRO A 568 -6.05 -17.11 6.42
CA PRO A 568 -6.91 -18.10 7.05
C PRO A 568 -8.23 -17.47 7.52
N ARG A 569 -9.35 -18.23 7.55
CA ARG A 569 -10.67 -17.62 7.85
C ARG A 569 -10.76 -17.01 9.25
N TRP A 570 -10.12 -17.63 10.24
CA TRP A 570 -10.04 -17.14 11.63
C TRP A 570 -9.36 -15.76 11.75
N ALA A 571 -8.49 -15.39 10.80
CA ALA A 571 -7.81 -14.08 10.82
C ALA A 571 -8.79 -12.90 10.65
N TYR A 572 -10.02 -13.17 10.18
CA TYR A 572 -11.08 -12.18 10.06
C TYR A 572 -12.02 -12.14 11.29
N GLY A 573 -11.82 -13.00 12.30
CA GLY A 573 -12.55 -13.00 13.57
C GLY A 573 -12.13 -11.86 14.51
N VAL A 574 -12.17 -12.10 15.82
CA VAL A 574 -11.77 -11.13 16.87
C VAL A 574 -10.39 -11.45 17.44
N TRP A 575 -9.52 -10.44 17.52
CA TRP A 575 -8.17 -10.55 18.06
C TRP A 575 -8.02 -9.74 19.37
N TYR A 576 -7.26 -10.28 20.32
CA TYR A 576 -6.84 -9.56 21.54
C TYR A 576 -5.32 -9.56 21.67
N SER A 577 -4.78 -8.36 21.96
CA SER A 577 -3.37 -8.02 22.13
C SER A 577 -3.27 -6.93 23.19
N GLU A 578 -2.20 -6.87 23.96
CA GLU A 578 -1.93 -5.79 24.92
C GLU A 578 -0.44 -5.79 25.24
N TYR A 579 0.25 -4.66 25.10
CA TYR A 579 1.63 -4.55 25.56
C TYR A 579 1.62 -4.37 27.08
N ILE A 580 1.75 -5.49 27.79
CA ILE A 580 1.70 -5.63 29.25
C ILE A 580 2.28 -7.00 29.63
N ASP A 581 2.79 -7.17 30.85
CA ASP A 581 3.34 -8.45 31.32
C ASP A 581 2.22 -9.51 31.51
N ARG A 582 2.20 -10.58 30.70
CA ARG A 582 1.18 -11.66 30.74
C ARG A 582 1.84 -13.04 30.76
N THR A 583 1.57 -13.79 31.82
CA THR A 583 1.98 -15.20 31.90
C THR A 583 1.00 -16.11 31.14
N ALA A 584 1.42 -17.35 30.86
CA ALA A 584 0.51 -18.40 30.36
C ALA A 584 -0.73 -18.57 31.26
N LYS A 585 -0.59 -18.35 32.58
CA LYS A 585 -1.64 -18.47 33.57
C LYS A 585 -2.69 -17.35 33.47
N ASP A 586 -2.27 -16.12 33.15
CA ASP A 586 -3.20 -14.98 33.03
C ASP A 586 -4.15 -15.19 31.86
N TYR A 587 -3.63 -15.67 30.73
CA TYR A 587 -4.45 -16.07 29.59
C TYR A 587 -5.39 -17.24 29.90
N GLN A 588 -4.92 -18.25 30.64
CA GLN A 588 -5.65 -19.48 30.96
C GLN A 588 -6.76 -19.29 32.01
N ASP A 589 -6.47 -18.59 33.11
CA ASP A 589 -7.34 -18.50 34.29
C ASP A 589 -8.12 -17.18 34.38
N THR A 590 -7.67 -16.12 33.70
CA THR A 590 -8.28 -14.77 33.78
C THR A 590 -8.89 -14.34 32.45
N ILE A 591 -8.07 -14.17 31.40
CA ILE A 591 -8.50 -13.52 30.15
C ILE A 591 -9.52 -14.36 29.40
N LEU A 592 -9.19 -15.61 29.02
CA LEU A 592 -10.12 -16.42 28.25
C LEU A 592 -11.42 -16.73 29.03
N PRO A 593 -11.39 -17.08 30.33
CA PRO A 593 -12.61 -17.23 31.12
C PRO A 593 -13.48 -15.97 31.14
N ALA A 594 -12.90 -14.77 31.18
CA ALA A 594 -13.65 -13.52 31.11
C ALA A 594 -14.30 -13.30 29.72
N PHE A 595 -13.61 -13.57 28.61
CA PHE A 595 -14.20 -13.57 27.26
C PHE A 595 -15.42 -14.50 27.19
N ARG A 596 -15.27 -15.75 27.65
CA ARG A 596 -16.36 -16.75 27.62
C ARG A 596 -17.51 -16.38 28.57
N ALA A 597 -17.24 -15.78 29.73
CA ALA A 597 -18.26 -15.31 30.68
C ALA A 597 -19.04 -14.09 30.18
N ALA A 598 -18.39 -13.16 29.46
CA ALA A 598 -19.03 -12.00 28.85
C ALA A 598 -19.77 -12.32 27.53
N GLY A 599 -19.68 -13.57 27.04
CA GLY A 599 -20.22 -13.98 25.75
C GLY A 599 -19.57 -13.27 24.57
N VAL A 600 -18.26 -12.97 24.68
CA VAL A 600 -17.48 -12.27 23.65
C VAL A 600 -16.62 -13.30 22.90
N PRO A 601 -16.62 -13.29 21.56
CA PRO A 601 -15.77 -14.17 20.76
C PRO A 601 -14.29 -13.79 20.89
N LEU A 602 -13.42 -14.76 20.63
CA LEU A 602 -11.97 -14.57 20.51
C LEU A 602 -11.41 -15.69 19.64
N ASP A 603 -10.70 -15.31 18.58
CA ASP A 603 -10.08 -16.22 17.60
C ASP A 603 -8.55 -16.17 17.67
N VAL A 604 -7.98 -15.00 17.96
CA VAL A 604 -6.52 -14.80 17.98
C VAL A 604 -6.08 -14.18 19.30
N LEU A 605 -5.13 -14.85 19.94
CA LEU A 605 -4.46 -14.40 21.16
C LEU A 605 -3.04 -13.98 20.79
N VAL A 606 -2.75 -12.69 20.93
CA VAL A 606 -1.42 -12.13 20.68
C VAL A 606 -0.69 -12.00 22.01
N THR A 607 0.50 -12.58 22.09
CA THR A 607 1.45 -12.30 23.18
C THR A 607 2.46 -11.27 22.70
N ASP A 608 2.65 -10.24 23.51
CA ASP A 608 3.51 -9.12 23.18
C ASP A 608 4.99 -9.48 23.45
N THR A 609 5.84 -8.52 23.74
CA THR A 609 7.29 -8.71 23.91
C THR A 609 7.67 -9.44 25.20
N ASP A 610 6.76 -9.50 26.18
CA ASP A 610 7.03 -9.88 27.56
C ASP A 610 7.41 -11.37 27.80
N PHE A 611 7.08 -12.29 26.88
CA PHE A 611 7.43 -13.71 27.01
C PHE A 611 8.94 -14.02 26.91
N LYS A 612 9.77 -13.04 26.49
CA LYS A 612 11.16 -13.26 26.08
C LYS A 612 12.17 -13.18 27.22
N ALA A 613 13.12 -14.12 27.21
CA ALA A 613 14.29 -14.19 28.07
C ALA A 613 15.58 -14.32 27.24
N PRO A 614 16.73 -13.77 27.70
CA PRO A 614 16.96 -13.13 29.00
C PRO A 614 16.54 -11.65 29.07
N ASN A 615 15.95 -11.10 28.01
CA ASN A 615 15.45 -9.74 27.92
C ASN A 615 14.16 -9.71 27.10
N THR A 616 13.22 -8.87 27.52
CA THR A 616 11.90 -8.68 26.93
C THR A 616 11.94 -8.17 25.48
N TRP A 617 13.02 -7.54 25.02
CA TRP A 617 13.11 -7.04 23.64
C TRP A 617 13.83 -8.03 22.71
N SER A 618 15.12 -8.26 22.99
CA SER A 618 16.11 -8.99 22.19
C SER A 618 16.39 -10.42 22.67
N GLY A 619 15.56 -10.97 23.55
CA GLY A 619 15.64 -12.37 24.00
C GLY A 619 14.99 -13.33 23.01
N TRP A 620 15.59 -14.51 22.83
CA TRP A 620 15.11 -15.57 21.91
C TRP A 620 14.82 -16.88 22.62
N ASN A 621 14.39 -16.81 23.88
CA ASN A 621 13.97 -17.94 24.69
C ASN A 621 12.66 -17.57 25.40
N PHE A 622 11.80 -18.55 25.72
CA PHE A 622 10.70 -18.31 26.66
C PHE A 622 11.26 -18.06 28.06
N ASP A 623 10.70 -17.11 28.80
CA ASP A 623 10.89 -17.00 30.25
C ASP A 623 10.21 -18.19 30.94
N PRO A 624 10.96 -19.10 31.60
CA PRO A 624 10.39 -20.27 32.26
C PRO A 624 9.58 -19.92 33.52
N ALA A 625 9.63 -18.69 34.03
CA ALA A 625 8.75 -18.24 35.10
C ALA A 625 7.33 -17.90 34.58
N LYS A 626 7.23 -17.35 33.35
CA LYS A 626 5.97 -16.95 32.71
C LYS A 626 5.35 -18.08 31.86
N TYR A 627 6.20 -18.87 31.20
CA TYR A 627 5.85 -19.98 30.32
C TYR A 627 6.66 -21.24 30.69
N PRO A 628 6.36 -21.90 31.84
CA PRO A 628 7.11 -23.08 32.31
C PRO A 628 6.96 -24.32 31.42
N ASP A 629 5.84 -24.43 30.69
CA ASP A 629 5.66 -25.38 29.58
C ASP A 629 4.96 -24.65 28.42
N PRO A 630 5.73 -24.04 27.49
CA PRO A 630 5.16 -23.32 26.36
C PRO A 630 4.37 -24.23 25.43
N LYS A 631 4.72 -25.52 25.35
CA LYS A 631 4.03 -26.46 24.45
C LYS A 631 2.64 -26.81 24.98
N SER A 632 2.51 -27.00 26.29
CA SER A 632 1.23 -27.17 26.98
C SER A 632 0.33 -25.92 26.83
N PHE A 633 0.92 -24.72 26.81
CA PHE A 633 0.18 -23.48 26.52
C PHE A 633 -0.42 -23.45 25.11
N PHE A 634 0.36 -23.73 24.05
CA PHE A 634 -0.18 -23.77 22.69
C PHE A 634 -1.15 -24.94 22.47
N ASP A 635 -0.88 -26.13 23.03
CA ASP A 635 -1.81 -27.28 22.98
C ASP A 635 -3.15 -26.95 23.64
N TRP A 636 -3.13 -26.22 24.76
CA TRP A 636 -4.34 -25.69 25.39
C TRP A 636 -5.04 -24.67 24.49
N SER A 637 -4.31 -23.69 23.94
CA SER A 637 -4.86 -22.60 23.13
C SER A 637 -5.58 -23.12 21.89
N ALA A 638 -4.95 -24.06 21.16
CA ALA A 638 -5.54 -24.75 20.03
C ALA A 638 -6.79 -25.58 20.42
N ALA A 639 -6.81 -26.17 21.62
CA ALA A 639 -7.98 -26.87 22.15
C ALA A 639 -9.13 -25.93 22.57
N GLN A 640 -8.88 -24.62 22.71
CA GLN A 640 -9.89 -23.58 22.91
C GLN A 640 -10.36 -22.89 21.61
N GLY A 641 -9.87 -23.36 20.45
CA GLY A 641 -10.17 -22.81 19.13
C GLY A 641 -9.35 -21.56 18.75
N LEU A 642 -8.34 -21.20 19.55
CA LEU A 642 -7.53 -20.01 19.37
C LEU A 642 -6.30 -20.25 18.48
N HIS A 643 -5.86 -19.19 17.79
CA HIS A 643 -4.57 -19.09 17.09
C HIS A 643 -3.67 -18.07 17.78
N ASN A 644 -2.37 -18.24 17.65
CA ASN A 644 -1.38 -17.56 18.48
C ASN A 644 -0.28 -16.92 17.62
N THR A 645 0.19 -15.75 18.05
CA THR A 645 1.36 -15.08 17.49
C THR A 645 2.15 -14.37 18.58
N LEU A 646 3.46 -14.27 18.38
CA LEU A 646 4.43 -13.69 19.30
C LEU A 646 5.07 -12.43 18.69
N ASN A 647 5.19 -11.35 19.46
CA ASN A 647 5.91 -10.14 19.05
C ASN A 647 7.45 -10.35 19.05
N VAL A 648 8.07 -10.22 17.87
CA VAL A 648 9.52 -10.26 17.72
C VAL A 648 10.11 -8.99 17.14
N HIS A 649 11.23 -8.59 17.73
CA HIS A 649 12.08 -7.48 17.32
C HIS A 649 13.38 -8.02 16.73
N PRO A 650 13.96 -7.39 15.69
CA PRO A 650 15.04 -7.98 14.93
C PRO A 650 16.42 -7.75 15.56
N SER A 651 16.62 -8.15 16.81
CA SER A 651 17.89 -8.01 17.54
C SER A 651 18.12 -9.16 18.52
N ILE A 652 19.38 -9.46 18.87
CA ILE A 652 19.75 -10.51 19.84
C ILE A 652 20.87 -10.04 20.78
N LEU A 653 20.78 -10.33 22.08
CA LEU A 653 21.85 -10.03 23.05
C LEU A 653 23.04 -10.98 22.95
N GLU A 654 24.26 -10.48 23.20
CA GLU A 654 25.46 -11.32 23.35
C GLU A 654 25.37 -12.33 24.51
N SER A 655 24.51 -12.07 25.52
CA SER A 655 24.21 -12.97 26.63
C SER A 655 23.07 -13.97 26.36
N ASP A 656 22.39 -13.90 25.21
CA ASP A 656 21.35 -14.87 24.88
C ASP A 656 21.95 -16.27 24.61
N PRO A 657 21.43 -17.35 25.20
CA PRO A 657 21.85 -18.73 24.92
C PRO A 657 21.94 -19.11 23.43
N GLN A 658 21.12 -18.52 22.56
CA GLN A 658 21.13 -18.75 21.12
C GLN A 658 22.20 -17.93 20.37
N TYR A 659 22.73 -16.84 20.93
CA TYR A 659 23.64 -15.92 20.22
C TYR A 659 24.89 -16.61 19.67
N ALA A 660 25.52 -17.49 20.44
CA ALA A 660 26.70 -18.23 19.99
C ALA A 660 26.43 -19.04 18.71
N LYS A 661 25.21 -19.60 18.57
CA LYS A 661 24.78 -20.33 17.37
C LYS A 661 24.37 -19.39 16.23
N ALA A 662 23.66 -18.30 16.52
CA ALA A 662 23.31 -17.28 15.54
C ALA A 662 24.56 -16.66 14.90
N GLN A 663 25.56 -16.31 15.71
CA GLN A 663 26.83 -15.73 15.25
C GLN A 663 27.69 -16.74 14.47
N GLU A 664 27.63 -18.04 14.80
CA GLU A 664 28.24 -19.11 13.99
C GLU A 664 27.55 -19.24 12.63
N THR A 665 26.21 -19.32 12.59
CA THR A 665 25.42 -19.41 11.35
C THR A 665 25.67 -18.17 10.47
N ALA A 666 25.71 -16.98 11.07
CA ALA A 666 26.04 -15.71 10.42
C ALA A 666 27.53 -15.55 10.06
N LYS A 667 28.38 -16.55 10.30
CA LYS A 667 29.84 -16.54 10.03
C LYS A 667 30.55 -15.33 10.65
N GLY A 668 30.14 -14.90 11.83
CA GLY A 668 30.72 -13.78 12.57
C GLY A 668 30.21 -12.39 12.18
N LYS A 669 29.21 -12.27 11.30
CA LYS A 669 28.81 -11.00 10.67
C LYS A 669 27.82 -10.13 11.48
N LEU A 670 27.27 -10.60 12.61
CA LEU A 670 26.29 -9.81 13.38
C LEU A 670 26.95 -8.60 14.05
N SER A 671 26.46 -7.40 13.70
CA SER A 671 27.03 -6.12 14.13
C SER A 671 26.49 -5.68 15.50
N LYS A 672 27.26 -4.91 16.28
CA LYS A 672 26.86 -4.47 17.63
C LYS A 672 26.24 -3.08 17.61
N GLY A 673 25.13 -2.92 18.35
CA GLY A 673 24.47 -1.64 18.54
C GLY A 673 23.56 -1.22 17.38
N GLY A 674 23.07 0.02 17.47
CA GLY A 674 22.02 0.55 16.59
C GLY A 674 20.61 0.06 16.97
N CYS A 675 20.39 -0.34 18.22
CA CYS A 675 19.13 -0.91 18.69
C CYS A 675 18.35 0.06 19.60
N ALA A 676 17.08 -0.25 19.87
CA ALA A 676 16.27 0.43 20.88
C ALA A 676 16.93 0.40 22.27
N GLY A 677 16.55 1.33 23.16
CA GLY A 677 17.07 1.34 24.54
C GLY A 677 16.75 0.04 25.31
N SER A 678 15.56 -0.52 25.08
CA SER A 678 15.07 -1.78 25.67
C SER A 678 15.82 -3.03 25.16
N ALA A 679 16.49 -2.94 24.00
CA ALA A 679 17.25 -4.02 23.38
C ALA A 679 18.55 -4.39 24.11
N GLY A 680 18.99 -3.54 25.05
CA GLY A 680 20.19 -3.75 25.86
C GLY A 680 21.50 -3.39 25.16
N SER A 681 22.52 -3.01 25.95
CA SER A 681 23.79 -2.44 25.47
C SER A 681 24.73 -3.43 24.75
N GLU A 682 24.36 -4.71 24.70
CA GLU A 682 25.06 -5.76 23.97
C GLU A 682 24.21 -6.43 22.88
N CYS A 683 23.18 -5.73 22.42
CA CYS A 683 22.37 -6.13 21.27
C CYS A 683 23.21 -6.27 19.99
N ARG A 684 22.74 -7.16 19.11
CA ARG A 684 23.29 -7.46 17.80
C ARG A 684 22.19 -7.40 16.74
N THR A 685 22.51 -6.78 15.60
CA THR A 685 21.60 -6.54 14.47
C THR A 685 21.91 -7.46 13.27
N PHE A 686 20.91 -7.63 12.40
CA PHE A 686 20.90 -8.55 11.27
C PHE A 686 20.76 -7.82 9.93
N ASP A 687 21.43 -8.33 8.90
CA ASP A 687 21.23 -7.93 7.51
C ASP A 687 20.49 -9.03 6.72
N PHE A 688 19.19 -8.87 6.51
CA PHE A 688 18.31 -9.79 5.77
C PHE A 688 18.62 -9.91 4.28
N GLY A 689 19.52 -9.06 3.75
CA GLY A 689 20.09 -9.22 2.41
C GLY A 689 21.24 -10.23 2.37
N ASP A 690 21.89 -10.48 3.51
CA ASP A 690 22.93 -11.49 3.65
C ASP A 690 22.29 -12.85 3.96
N PRO A 691 22.48 -13.89 3.11
CA PRO A 691 21.80 -15.17 3.28
C PRO A 691 22.24 -15.95 4.52
N ASP A 692 23.42 -15.67 5.08
CA ASP A 692 23.88 -16.32 6.32
C ASP A 692 23.24 -15.66 7.55
N GLN A 693 23.13 -14.32 7.54
CA GLN A 693 22.47 -13.57 8.62
C GLN A 693 20.96 -13.76 8.61
N LEU A 694 20.33 -13.75 7.44
CA LEU A 694 18.92 -14.11 7.27
C LEU A 694 18.64 -15.52 7.80
N LYS A 695 19.51 -16.50 7.50
CA LYS A 695 19.37 -17.85 8.08
C LYS A 695 19.55 -17.83 9.59
N ALA A 696 20.55 -17.13 10.12
CA ALA A 696 20.77 -17.00 11.56
C ALA A 696 19.53 -16.42 12.27
N TYR A 697 18.85 -15.44 11.68
CA TYR A 697 17.62 -14.87 12.20
C TYR A 697 16.44 -15.86 12.17
N LEU A 698 16.18 -16.50 11.03
CA LEU A 698 15.10 -17.48 10.89
C LEU A 698 15.35 -18.79 11.67
N ASP A 699 16.59 -19.08 12.07
CA ASP A 699 16.92 -20.19 12.97
C ASP A 699 16.43 -19.93 14.41
N LEU A 700 16.39 -18.67 14.87
CA LEU A 700 16.01 -18.29 16.24
C LEU A 700 14.52 -18.51 16.55
N HIS A 701 13.68 -18.47 15.52
CA HIS A 701 12.23 -18.67 15.59
C HIS A 701 11.84 -20.15 15.81
N ARG A 702 12.71 -21.07 15.40
CA ARG A 702 12.42 -22.51 15.35
C ARG A 702 12.09 -23.19 16.68
N PRO A 703 12.57 -22.76 17.87
CA PRO A 703 12.09 -23.27 19.15
C PRO A 703 10.61 -22.96 19.41
N PHE A 704 10.15 -21.78 19.00
CA PHE A 704 8.78 -21.31 19.18
C PHE A 704 7.81 -21.99 18.19
N ASP A 705 8.21 -22.10 16.92
CA ASP A 705 7.45 -22.88 15.92
C ASP A 705 7.21 -24.34 16.39
N ARG A 706 8.22 -24.94 17.06
CA ARG A 706 8.13 -26.30 17.62
C ARG A 706 7.34 -26.40 18.92
N ALA A 707 7.12 -25.29 19.64
CA ALA A 707 6.26 -25.25 20.80
C ALA A 707 4.78 -25.25 20.38
N GLY A 708 4.44 -24.56 19.28
CA GLY A 708 3.09 -24.51 18.72
C GLY A 708 2.62 -23.12 18.29
N ASN A 709 3.54 -22.17 18.08
CA ASN A 709 3.19 -20.85 17.55
C ASN A 709 2.66 -20.93 16.10
N ASP A 710 1.53 -20.30 15.80
CA ASP A 710 0.82 -20.47 14.52
C ASP A 710 1.35 -19.54 13.40
N PHE A 711 1.67 -18.28 13.76
CA PHE A 711 2.24 -17.28 12.86
C PHE A 711 3.04 -16.23 13.64
N TRP A 712 3.63 -15.25 12.94
CA TRP A 712 4.57 -14.30 13.55
C TRP A 712 4.11 -12.85 13.42
N TRP A 713 4.39 -12.07 14.47
CA TRP A 713 4.31 -10.61 14.48
C TRP A 713 5.74 -10.05 14.41
N LEU A 714 6.15 -9.69 13.18
CA LEU A 714 7.35 -8.90 12.97
C LEU A 714 7.02 -7.44 13.27
N ASP A 715 7.35 -6.98 14.46
CA ASP A 715 7.11 -5.60 14.84
C ASP A 715 8.07 -4.66 14.08
N TRP A 716 9.36 -5.00 14.06
CA TRP A 716 10.44 -4.27 13.39
C TRP A 716 10.38 -2.74 13.61
N CYS A 717 10.23 -2.32 14.87
CA CYS A 717 10.56 -0.95 15.26
C CYS A 717 12.03 -0.80 15.70
N CYS A 718 12.51 0.45 15.67
CA CYS A 718 13.65 1.00 16.42
C CYS A 718 15.06 0.35 16.31
N ASP A 719 15.20 -0.84 15.74
CA ASP A 719 16.46 -1.56 15.58
C ASP A 719 17.01 -1.44 14.15
N ALA A 720 18.30 -1.09 14.01
CA ALA A 720 19.01 -0.89 12.74
C ALA A 720 19.27 -2.17 11.92
N SER A 721 18.56 -3.25 12.23
CA SER A 721 18.44 -4.41 11.35
C SER A 721 17.71 -4.03 10.07
N ARG A 722 18.13 -4.65 8.96
CA ARG A 722 17.89 -4.10 7.62
C ARG A 722 17.91 -5.20 6.56
N SER A 723 17.52 -4.89 5.32
CA SER A 723 17.90 -5.70 4.15
C SER A 723 18.86 -4.91 3.26
N SER A 724 20.04 -5.46 2.97
CA SER A 724 20.95 -4.93 1.93
C SER A 724 20.72 -5.52 0.54
N GLN A 725 19.69 -6.36 0.36
CA GLN A 725 19.33 -6.95 -0.93
C GLN A 725 18.93 -5.82 -1.90
N PRO A 726 19.71 -5.56 -2.98
CA PRO A 726 19.38 -4.50 -3.92
C PRO A 726 18.12 -4.84 -4.73
N GLY A 727 17.35 -3.80 -5.08
CA GLY A 727 16.19 -3.89 -5.96
C GLY A 727 14.96 -4.61 -5.38
N VAL A 728 14.84 -4.67 -4.05
CA VAL A 728 13.62 -5.14 -3.37
C VAL A 728 13.20 -4.14 -2.29
N THR A 729 11.90 -4.02 -2.07
CA THR A 729 11.36 -3.34 -0.89
C THR A 729 11.79 -4.15 0.35
N PRO A 730 12.54 -3.58 1.33
CA PRO A 730 13.10 -4.35 2.45
C PRO A 730 12.04 -5.10 3.27
N ASP A 731 10.89 -4.46 3.45
CA ASP A 731 9.70 -4.92 4.16
C ASP A 731 9.11 -6.16 3.47
N ALA A 732 8.62 -6.02 2.24
CA ALA A 732 8.14 -7.14 1.43
C ALA A 732 9.16 -8.28 1.23
N TRP A 733 10.48 -7.98 1.31
CA TRP A 733 11.52 -9.01 1.27
C TRP A 733 11.54 -9.86 2.55
N ILE A 734 11.61 -9.25 3.74
CA ILE A 734 11.61 -10.00 5.01
C ILE A 734 10.26 -10.63 5.29
N ASN A 735 9.16 -9.94 4.98
CA ASN A 735 7.80 -10.45 5.16
C ASN A 735 7.55 -11.71 4.32
N GLN A 736 8.08 -11.77 3.10
CA GLN A 736 8.06 -12.98 2.30
C GLN A 736 8.90 -14.12 2.91
N LYS A 737 9.95 -13.84 3.70
CA LYS A 737 10.71 -14.90 4.40
C LYS A 737 9.96 -15.39 5.63
N TYR A 738 9.24 -14.53 6.34
CA TYR A 738 8.32 -14.95 7.40
C TYR A 738 7.18 -15.82 6.87
N ALA A 739 6.51 -15.41 5.79
CA ALA A 739 5.53 -16.29 5.15
C ALA A 739 6.19 -17.60 4.64
N GLY A 740 7.44 -17.54 4.17
CA GLY A 740 8.23 -18.75 3.84
C GLY A 740 8.52 -19.66 5.04
N LEU A 741 8.69 -19.09 6.25
CA LEU A 741 8.86 -19.82 7.51
C LEU A 741 7.53 -20.44 7.98
N THR A 742 6.47 -19.64 8.06
CA THR A 742 5.11 -20.08 8.40
C THR A 742 4.58 -21.16 7.44
N ALA A 743 5.07 -21.20 6.20
CA ALA A 743 4.73 -22.24 5.21
C ALA A 743 5.23 -23.65 5.58
N GLU A 744 6.14 -23.78 6.54
CA GLU A 744 6.62 -25.07 7.05
C GLU A 744 5.66 -25.70 8.08
N THR A 745 4.78 -24.89 8.71
CA THR A 745 3.80 -25.33 9.72
C THR A 745 2.34 -25.20 9.24
N ALA A 746 2.02 -24.17 8.44
CA ALA A 746 0.65 -23.86 8.01
C ALA A 746 0.46 -23.85 6.47
N GLU A 747 -0.73 -24.26 6.00
CA GLU A 747 -1.06 -24.23 4.56
C GLU A 747 -1.54 -22.85 4.04
N ARG A 748 -1.69 -21.84 4.91
CA ARG A 748 -1.94 -20.44 4.52
C ARG A 748 -1.01 -19.51 5.29
N PRO A 749 0.27 -19.42 4.86
CA PRO A 749 1.23 -18.57 5.52
C PRO A 749 0.95 -17.09 5.28
N PHE A 750 1.12 -16.30 6.34
CA PHE A 750 1.26 -14.85 6.28
C PHE A 750 2.16 -14.40 7.43
N VAL A 751 2.42 -13.10 7.52
CA VAL A 751 3.03 -12.44 8.68
C VAL A 751 2.18 -11.22 9.07
N LEU A 752 2.06 -10.95 10.36
CA LEU A 752 1.65 -9.64 10.86
C LEU A 752 2.90 -8.76 10.90
N SER A 753 2.95 -7.68 10.11
CA SER A 753 4.10 -6.77 10.08
C SER A 753 3.66 -5.32 10.24
N ARG A 754 4.51 -4.48 10.83
CA ARG A 754 4.29 -3.04 10.86
C ARG A 754 4.36 -2.45 9.46
N ALA A 755 3.51 -1.47 9.15
CA ALA A 755 3.40 -0.85 7.83
C ALA A 755 4.71 -0.16 7.39
N TYR A 756 5.52 -0.88 6.61
CA TYR A 756 6.81 -0.42 6.06
C TYR A 756 7.84 0.04 7.11
N GLY A 757 7.90 -0.64 8.26
CA GLY A 757 8.70 -0.26 9.44
C GLY A 757 10.23 -0.21 9.24
N SER A 758 10.76 -0.66 8.10
CA SER A 758 12.20 -0.62 7.81
C SER A 758 12.81 0.79 7.95
N LEU A 759 13.84 0.97 8.78
CA LEU A 759 14.40 2.31 9.09
C LEU A 759 15.13 3.03 7.94
N GLN A 760 15.15 2.48 6.71
CA GLN A 760 16.10 2.88 5.66
C GLN A 760 15.81 4.23 4.99
N ALA A 761 14.54 4.58 4.76
CA ALA A 761 14.15 5.80 4.04
C ALA A 761 13.27 6.69 4.91
N GLY A 762 13.71 7.93 5.19
CA GLY A 762 12.95 8.91 5.98
C GLY A 762 12.73 8.55 7.47
N GLY A 763 13.36 7.48 7.95
CA GLY A 763 13.13 6.96 9.30
C GLY A 763 11.80 6.22 9.48
N TYR A 764 11.50 5.94 10.74
CA TYR A 764 10.47 4.99 11.18
C TYR A 764 9.02 5.43 10.91
N SER A 765 8.69 6.71 11.14
CA SER A 765 7.37 7.31 10.86
C SER A 765 7.33 8.09 9.54
N GLY A 766 8.23 7.78 8.59
CA GLY A 766 8.55 8.63 7.43
C GLY A 766 7.51 8.61 6.30
N GLY A 767 7.11 9.78 5.80
CA GLY A 767 6.23 9.91 4.62
C GLY A 767 6.91 9.65 3.27
N VAL A 768 8.03 8.92 3.23
CA VAL A 768 8.90 8.78 2.05
C VAL A 768 8.69 7.42 1.37
N GLY A 769 8.27 7.43 0.11
CA GLY A 769 8.14 6.23 -0.71
C GLY A 769 9.48 5.56 -0.98
N LEU A 770 9.48 4.23 -1.05
CA LEU A 770 10.64 3.50 -1.55
C LEU A 770 10.62 3.47 -3.09
N PRO A 771 11.78 3.54 -3.79
CA PRO A 771 11.84 3.50 -5.26
C PRO A 771 11.25 2.24 -5.88
N THR A 772 11.23 1.13 -5.15
CA THR A 772 10.61 -0.15 -5.53
C THR A 772 9.11 -0.24 -5.14
N GLY A 773 8.59 0.73 -4.39
CA GLY A 773 7.19 0.82 -3.98
C GLY A 773 6.69 -0.27 -3.02
N PRO A 774 5.39 -0.22 -2.64
CA PRO A 774 4.76 -1.17 -1.71
C PRO A 774 4.28 -2.45 -2.40
N TRP A 775 4.38 -2.52 -3.73
CA TRP A 775 3.57 -3.39 -4.58
C TRP A 775 3.70 -4.89 -4.28
N ALA A 776 4.87 -5.30 -3.80
CA ALA A 776 5.24 -6.66 -3.48
C ALA A 776 4.65 -7.22 -2.16
N ASP A 777 4.31 -6.37 -1.19
CA ASP A 777 4.08 -6.79 0.20
C ASP A 777 2.75 -7.53 0.40
N LYS A 778 1.69 -7.05 -0.25
CA LYS A 778 0.32 -7.61 -0.20
C LYS A 778 0.21 -9.12 -0.45
N ARG A 779 1.22 -9.71 -1.08
CA ARG A 779 1.30 -11.15 -1.39
C ARG A 779 1.47 -12.05 -0.16
N THR A 780 1.95 -11.50 0.97
CA THR A 780 2.38 -12.30 2.14
C THR A 780 2.00 -11.70 3.49
N THR A 781 1.43 -10.49 3.51
CA THR A 781 1.51 -9.62 4.69
C THR A 781 0.16 -9.06 5.08
N LEU A 782 -0.14 -9.14 6.37
CA LEU A 782 -1.16 -8.36 7.07
C LEU A 782 -0.41 -7.18 7.70
N HIS A 783 -0.66 -5.94 7.26
CA HIS A 783 -0.03 -4.76 7.89
C HIS A 783 -0.83 -4.29 9.10
N PHE A 784 -0.14 -3.82 10.14
CA PHE A 784 -0.74 -2.91 11.13
C PHE A 784 -0.15 -1.50 11.03
N SER A 785 -0.98 -0.49 11.29
CA SER A 785 -0.66 0.93 11.13
C SER A 785 0.38 1.48 12.11
N GLY A 786 0.70 0.75 13.18
CA GLY A 786 1.66 1.16 14.19
C GLY A 786 1.11 2.09 15.28
N ASP A 787 2.01 2.71 16.05
CA ASP A 787 1.74 3.17 17.42
C ASP A 787 1.04 4.55 17.48
N THR A 788 -0.22 4.61 17.04
CA THR A 788 -1.03 5.84 17.01
C THR A 788 -1.40 6.34 18.42
N ALA A 789 -1.68 7.63 18.56
CA ALA A 789 -2.22 8.21 19.80
C ALA A 789 -3.73 8.01 19.90
N SER A 790 -4.23 7.72 21.10
CA SER A 790 -5.62 7.31 21.35
C SER A 790 -6.56 8.52 21.43
N THR A 791 -6.68 9.32 20.36
CA THR A 791 -7.46 10.56 20.30
C THR A 791 -8.62 10.49 19.31
N TRP A 792 -9.60 11.40 19.45
CA TRP A 792 -10.77 11.45 18.56
C TRP A 792 -10.39 11.81 17.12
N GLY A 793 -9.41 12.72 16.95
CA GLY A 793 -8.83 13.04 15.66
C GLY A 793 -8.10 11.86 15.03
N THR A 794 -7.39 11.04 15.81
CA THR A 794 -6.79 9.78 15.29
C THR A 794 -7.88 8.84 14.78
N LEU A 795 -8.91 8.55 15.61
CA LEU A 795 -10.06 7.74 15.18
C LEU A 795 -10.68 8.31 13.90
N SER A 796 -10.78 9.63 13.77
CA SER A 796 -11.29 10.27 12.55
C SER A 796 -10.36 10.17 11.34
N ALA A 797 -9.05 10.13 11.53
CA ALA A 797 -8.08 9.95 10.45
C ALA A 797 -8.08 8.50 9.94
N GLU A 798 -8.22 7.51 10.83
CA GLU A 798 -8.26 6.08 10.47
C GLU A 798 -9.44 5.75 9.54
N VAL A 799 -10.60 6.41 9.70
CA VAL A 799 -11.79 6.20 8.84
C VAL A 799 -11.47 6.35 7.35
N GLY A 800 -10.65 7.35 6.99
CA GLY A 800 -10.20 7.56 5.61
C GLY A 800 -8.91 6.81 5.27
N TYR A 801 -8.03 6.59 6.25
CA TYR A 801 -6.72 5.97 6.02
C TYR A 801 -6.84 4.50 5.59
N THR A 802 -7.54 3.64 6.35
CA THR A 802 -7.65 2.20 6.00
C THR A 802 -8.16 1.95 4.58
N PRO A 803 -9.30 2.54 4.15
CA PRO A 803 -9.76 2.38 2.76
C PRO A 803 -8.85 3.08 1.75
N GLY A 804 -8.26 4.22 2.10
CA GLY A 804 -7.31 4.96 1.26
C GLY A 804 -6.05 4.16 0.95
N GLU A 805 -5.39 3.57 1.95
CA GLU A 805 -4.19 2.74 1.77
C GLU A 805 -4.50 1.42 1.06
N SER A 806 -5.66 0.82 1.36
CA SER A 806 -6.14 -0.38 0.66
C SER A 806 -6.26 -0.12 -0.85
N ALA A 807 -6.83 1.02 -1.24
CA ALA A 807 -6.98 1.44 -2.63
C ALA A 807 -5.66 1.94 -3.26
N ALA A 808 -4.78 2.57 -2.48
CA ALA A 808 -3.48 3.06 -2.95
C ALA A 808 -2.52 1.92 -3.35
N THR A 809 -2.55 0.80 -2.62
CA THR A 809 -1.53 -0.27 -2.68
C THR A 809 -2.05 -1.60 -3.27
N GLY A 810 -3.37 -1.78 -3.29
CA GLY A 810 -4.03 -3.06 -3.55
C GLY A 810 -3.98 -4.03 -2.36
N MET A 811 -3.64 -3.57 -1.15
CA MET A 811 -3.77 -4.38 0.07
C MET A 811 -5.24 -4.56 0.45
N ALA A 812 -5.56 -5.75 0.98
CA ALA A 812 -6.91 -6.10 1.44
C ALA A 812 -6.95 -6.50 2.93
N ALA A 813 -5.81 -6.50 3.61
CA ALA A 813 -5.66 -6.89 5.01
C ALA A 813 -4.76 -5.87 5.72
N ILE A 814 -5.40 -4.84 6.27
CA ILE A 814 -4.80 -3.78 7.06
C ILE A 814 -5.49 -3.79 8.43
N SER A 815 -4.71 -3.69 9.50
CA SER A 815 -5.16 -3.58 10.88
C SER A 815 -4.79 -2.20 11.43
N HIS A 816 -5.65 -1.71 12.31
CA HIS A 816 -5.33 -0.61 13.21
C HIS A 816 -5.30 -1.15 14.64
N ASP A 817 -4.87 -0.33 15.59
CA ASP A 817 -5.03 -0.62 17.01
C ASP A 817 -6.41 -0.13 17.43
N ILE A 818 -7.33 -1.05 17.69
CA ILE A 818 -8.71 -0.68 18.04
C ILE A 818 -8.73 -0.10 19.46
N GLY A 819 -8.82 1.23 19.52
CA GLY A 819 -8.63 2.06 20.70
C GLY A 819 -7.40 2.98 20.65
N GLY A 820 -6.58 2.92 19.60
CA GLY A 820 -5.27 3.55 19.51
C GLY A 820 -4.22 2.85 20.38
N HIS A 821 -2.93 3.07 20.09
CA HIS A 821 -1.84 2.44 20.83
C HIS A 821 -1.54 3.19 22.15
N ASN A 822 -1.18 4.47 22.03
CA ASN A 822 -0.67 5.29 23.12
C ASN A 822 -1.80 6.11 23.77
N ASP A 823 -2.08 5.86 25.05
CA ASP A 823 -3.14 6.53 25.80
C ASP A 823 -2.60 7.78 26.54
N GLY A 824 -3.20 8.94 26.26
CA GLY A 824 -2.85 10.23 26.85
C GLY A 824 -3.87 10.78 27.86
N HIS A 825 -4.98 10.08 28.12
CA HIS A 825 -6.10 10.63 28.90
C HIS A 825 -5.85 10.61 30.41
N GLY A 826 -4.95 9.74 30.88
CA GLY A 826 -4.58 9.64 32.30
C GLY A 826 -5.68 9.11 33.22
N ILE A 827 -6.76 8.54 32.67
CA ILE A 827 -7.83 7.90 33.43
C ILE A 827 -7.28 6.57 33.97
N PRO A 828 -7.34 6.28 35.29
CA PRO A 828 -6.88 5.00 35.82
C PRO A 828 -7.75 3.84 35.34
N GLY A 829 -7.11 2.82 34.76
CA GLY A 829 -7.72 1.57 34.32
C GLY A 829 -7.99 0.58 35.45
N ALA A 830 -8.49 -0.59 35.08
CA ALA A 830 -8.96 -1.63 35.99
C ALA A 830 -7.83 -2.47 36.61
N GLU A 831 -6.77 -2.74 35.85
CA GLU A 831 -5.75 -3.76 36.15
C GLU A 831 -4.43 -3.16 36.67
N THR A 832 -3.56 -4.03 37.20
CA THR A 832 -2.21 -3.67 37.67
C THR A 832 -1.18 -4.67 37.16
N TYR A 833 -0.09 -4.16 36.61
CA TYR A 833 1.03 -4.93 36.06
C TYR A 833 2.34 -4.54 36.73
N THR A 834 3.40 -5.32 36.52
CA THR A 834 4.74 -5.01 37.04
C THR A 834 5.71 -4.84 35.88
N THR A 835 6.56 -3.81 35.91
CA THR A 835 7.62 -3.59 34.90
C THR A 835 8.91 -4.31 35.25
N ASP A 836 9.81 -4.48 34.28
CA ASP A 836 11.13 -5.13 34.42
C ASP A 836 12.02 -4.55 35.54
N ASP A 837 11.74 -3.34 36.04
CA ASP A 837 12.40 -2.72 37.19
C ASP A 837 11.80 -3.10 38.57
N GLY A 838 10.81 -4.01 38.59
CA GLY A 838 10.13 -4.50 39.78
C GLY A 838 9.05 -3.58 40.34
N ARG A 839 8.63 -2.52 39.62
CA ARG A 839 7.57 -1.61 40.07
C ARG A 839 6.20 -2.05 39.57
N THR A 840 5.22 -2.09 40.48
CA THR A 840 3.81 -2.30 40.12
C THR A 840 3.15 -0.97 39.74
N HIS A 841 2.51 -0.94 38.58
CA HIS A 841 1.72 0.18 38.06
C HIS A 841 0.25 -0.22 37.93
N ARG A 842 -0.61 0.74 37.62
CA ARG A 842 -2.00 0.53 37.19
C ARG A 842 -2.08 0.82 35.69
N THR A 843 -2.91 0.09 34.94
CA THR A 843 -3.23 0.43 33.56
C THR A 843 -3.86 1.82 33.46
N THR A 844 -3.85 2.44 32.29
CA THR A 844 -4.78 3.55 31.99
C THR A 844 -6.02 3.02 31.27
N LYS A 845 -6.97 3.90 30.95
CA LYS A 845 -8.04 3.58 30.01
C LYS A 845 -8.53 4.81 29.24
N LEU A 846 -9.24 4.55 28.16
CA LEU A 846 -9.90 5.58 27.36
C LEU A 846 -11.17 6.12 28.05
N PRO A 847 -11.69 7.28 27.61
CA PRO A 847 -13.10 7.62 27.79
C PRO A 847 -14.01 6.50 27.26
N ASP A 848 -15.04 6.16 28.04
CA ASP A 848 -15.97 5.06 27.75
C ASP A 848 -16.67 5.17 26.39
N ASP A 849 -16.96 6.39 25.92
CA ASP A 849 -17.53 6.65 24.61
C ASP A 849 -16.50 6.51 23.47
N LEU A 850 -15.27 7.00 23.65
CA LEU A 850 -14.18 6.82 22.68
C LEU A 850 -13.87 5.33 22.46
N TYR A 851 -13.75 4.55 23.54
CA TYR A 851 -13.58 3.10 23.46
C TYR A 851 -14.72 2.43 22.69
N ALA A 852 -15.98 2.76 23.04
CA ALA A 852 -17.15 2.20 22.38
C ALA A 852 -17.19 2.54 20.86
N ARG A 853 -16.85 3.78 20.47
CA ARG A 853 -16.82 4.18 19.05
C ARG A 853 -15.66 3.53 18.28
N TRP A 854 -14.50 3.30 18.89
CA TRP A 854 -13.39 2.60 18.21
C TRP A 854 -13.71 1.13 17.95
N VAL A 855 -14.34 0.42 18.91
CA VAL A 855 -14.78 -0.98 18.71
C VAL A 855 -15.91 -1.08 17.66
N GLN A 856 -16.81 -0.08 17.62
CA GLN A 856 -17.80 0.04 16.55
C GLN A 856 -17.13 0.16 15.16
N PHE A 857 -16.11 1.02 15.03
CA PHE A 857 -15.32 1.17 13.81
C PHE A 857 -14.54 -0.12 13.44
N GLY A 858 -13.87 -0.75 14.41
CA GLY A 858 -13.08 -1.99 14.24
C GLY A 858 -13.88 -3.16 13.68
N THR A 859 -15.14 -3.29 14.09
CA THR A 859 -16.08 -4.31 13.57
C THR A 859 -16.13 -4.38 12.04
N PHE A 860 -16.00 -3.23 11.37
CA PHE A 860 -16.09 -3.07 9.91
C PHE A 860 -14.73 -2.81 9.22
N GLN A 861 -13.61 -2.92 9.93
CA GLN A 861 -12.26 -2.90 9.33
C GLN A 861 -11.89 -4.25 8.69
N PRO A 862 -10.78 -4.36 7.92
CA PRO A 862 -10.32 -5.66 7.43
C PRO A 862 -10.00 -6.63 8.56
N ILE A 863 -9.35 -6.16 9.63
CA ILE A 863 -8.94 -6.91 10.82
C ILE A 863 -9.44 -6.16 12.06
N ASP A 864 -9.99 -6.88 13.05
CA ASP A 864 -10.52 -6.31 14.30
C ASP A 864 -9.59 -6.70 15.47
N ARG A 865 -8.60 -5.85 15.74
CA ARG A 865 -7.52 -6.09 16.72
C ARG A 865 -7.55 -5.08 17.86
N LEU A 866 -8.05 -5.53 19.01
CA LEU A 866 -7.88 -4.82 20.29
C LEU A 866 -6.39 -4.83 20.64
N HIS A 867 -5.78 -3.64 20.78
CA HIS A 867 -4.39 -3.47 21.21
C HIS A 867 -4.14 -2.12 21.89
N SER A 868 -3.06 -2.02 22.67
CA SER A 868 -2.65 -0.83 23.42
C SER A 868 -1.25 -0.96 24.01
N ASN A 869 -0.71 0.18 24.43
CA ASN A 869 0.39 0.34 25.37
C ASN A 869 -0.16 0.46 26.80
N HIS A 870 -0.17 -0.64 27.58
CA HIS A 870 -0.55 -0.66 29.00
C HIS A 870 -1.92 0.00 29.36
N SER A 871 -2.90 -0.03 28.45
CA SER A 871 -4.20 0.65 28.60
C SER A 871 -5.36 -0.30 28.29
N ASP A 872 -6.39 -0.31 29.14
CA ASP A 872 -7.54 -1.24 29.09
C ASP A 872 -8.20 -1.30 27.69
N ARG A 873 -8.48 -2.51 27.17
CA ARG A 873 -9.17 -2.73 25.87
C ARG A 873 -10.31 -3.75 25.90
N LEU A 874 -10.58 -4.37 27.04
CA LEU A 874 -11.59 -5.44 27.19
C LEU A 874 -12.93 -4.86 27.67
N PRO A 875 -14.10 -5.32 27.15
CA PRO A 875 -15.38 -4.67 27.42
C PRO A 875 -15.71 -4.51 28.92
N TRP A 876 -15.34 -5.48 29.76
CA TRP A 876 -15.62 -5.48 31.21
C TRP A 876 -14.72 -4.55 32.03
N GLN A 877 -13.71 -3.91 31.43
CA GLN A 877 -12.90 -2.86 32.05
C GLN A 877 -13.61 -1.47 31.97
N TYR A 878 -14.70 -1.38 31.21
CA TYR A 878 -15.47 -0.15 30.96
C TYR A 878 -16.89 -0.20 31.59
N GLY A 879 -17.54 0.95 31.71
CA GLY A 879 -18.89 1.08 32.27
C GLY A 879 -19.98 0.45 31.41
N ASP A 880 -21.15 0.19 32.00
CA ASP A 880 -22.20 -0.68 31.43
C ASP A 880 -22.51 -0.40 29.94
N ALA A 881 -22.78 0.85 29.57
CA ALA A 881 -23.15 1.21 28.20
C ALA A 881 -22.01 0.98 27.18
N ALA A 882 -20.75 1.17 27.60
CA ALA A 882 -19.58 0.95 26.75
C ALA A 882 -19.25 -0.54 26.63
N ARG A 883 -19.32 -1.29 27.75
CA ARG A 883 -19.21 -2.74 27.80
C ARG A 883 -20.23 -3.40 26.87
N ASP A 884 -21.50 -3.00 27.00
CA ASP A 884 -22.61 -3.65 26.29
C ASP A 884 -22.59 -3.30 24.79
N SER A 885 -22.16 -2.08 24.43
CA SER A 885 -21.78 -1.72 23.06
C SER A 885 -20.64 -2.60 22.53
N ALA A 886 -19.46 -2.59 23.16
CA ALA A 886 -18.30 -3.31 22.69
C ALA A 886 -18.55 -4.82 22.57
N ALA A 887 -19.19 -5.45 23.56
CA ALA A 887 -19.57 -6.86 23.50
C ALA A 887 -20.60 -7.17 22.40
N LYS A 888 -21.53 -6.27 22.09
CA LYS A 888 -22.46 -6.39 20.95
C LYS A 888 -21.72 -6.31 19.61
N PHE A 889 -20.78 -5.38 19.47
CA PHE A 889 -20.05 -5.14 18.23
C PHE A 889 -18.99 -6.22 17.95
N LEU A 890 -18.28 -6.72 18.97
CA LEU A 890 -17.40 -7.89 18.84
C LEU A 890 -18.18 -9.19 18.49
N ARG A 891 -19.39 -9.39 19.02
CA ARG A 891 -20.28 -10.48 18.53
C ARG A 891 -20.73 -10.27 17.09
N LEU A 892 -21.02 -9.03 16.69
CA LEU A 892 -21.37 -8.69 15.31
C LEU A 892 -20.19 -8.99 14.36
N ARG A 893 -18.95 -8.71 14.76
CA ARG A 893 -17.71 -9.05 14.03
C ARG A 893 -17.63 -10.53 13.69
N GLU A 894 -17.67 -11.41 14.70
CA GLU A 894 -17.65 -12.87 14.47
C GLU A 894 -18.85 -13.33 13.63
N SER A 895 -20.03 -12.73 13.83
CA SER A 895 -21.19 -13.04 12.99
C SER A 895 -20.97 -12.64 11.52
N LEU A 896 -20.18 -11.59 11.24
CA LEU A 896 -19.90 -11.07 9.89
C LEU A 896 -18.81 -11.85 9.14
N VAL A 897 -18.02 -12.71 9.80
CA VAL A 897 -16.93 -13.49 9.17
C VAL A 897 -17.30 -14.11 7.81
N PRO A 898 -18.50 -14.70 7.59
CA PRO A 898 -18.88 -15.21 6.26
C PRO A 898 -18.95 -14.15 5.14
N TYR A 899 -19.40 -12.93 5.46
CA TYR A 899 -19.40 -11.80 4.54
C TYR A 899 -17.99 -11.24 4.37
N THR A 900 -17.29 -10.94 5.47
CA THR A 900 -15.89 -10.45 5.50
C THR A 900 -14.97 -11.35 4.67
N TYR A 901 -15.05 -12.66 4.86
CA TYR A 901 -14.23 -13.65 4.18
C TYR A 901 -14.59 -13.80 2.69
N THR A 902 -15.87 -13.63 2.34
CA THR A 902 -16.29 -13.57 0.93
C THR A 902 -15.73 -12.32 0.24
N LEU A 903 -15.73 -11.15 0.91
CA LEU A 903 -15.10 -9.94 0.38
C LEU A 903 -13.58 -10.05 0.29
N ALA A 904 -12.92 -10.66 1.27
CA ALA A 904 -11.48 -10.94 1.22
C ALA A 904 -11.12 -11.87 0.05
N GLN A 905 -11.95 -12.88 -0.25
CA GLN A 905 -11.76 -13.74 -1.42
C GLN A 905 -12.00 -12.99 -2.74
N GLN A 906 -12.97 -12.08 -2.80
CA GLN A 906 -13.14 -11.17 -3.93
C GLN A 906 -11.89 -10.29 -4.13
N ALA A 907 -11.34 -9.71 -3.07
CA ALA A 907 -10.10 -8.92 -3.15
C ALA A 907 -8.90 -9.76 -3.62
N ALA A 908 -8.73 -10.97 -3.07
CA ALA A 908 -7.68 -11.92 -3.49
C ALA A 908 -7.84 -12.48 -4.92
N THR A 909 -8.94 -12.16 -5.62
CA THR A 909 -9.16 -12.55 -7.02
C THR A 909 -9.34 -11.38 -7.99
N THR A 910 -9.58 -10.17 -7.50
CA THR A 910 -9.86 -8.97 -8.32
C THR A 910 -8.96 -7.77 -7.99
N GLY A 911 -8.19 -7.80 -6.90
CA GLY A 911 -7.43 -6.64 -6.41
C GLY A 911 -8.28 -5.52 -5.79
N VAL A 912 -9.61 -5.53 -5.96
CA VAL A 912 -10.51 -4.52 -5.38
C VAL A 912 -10.68 -4.81 -3.88
N PRO A 913 -10.33 -3.88 -2.98
CA PRO A 913 -10.33 -4.14 -1.54
C PRO A 913 -11.73 -4.32 -0.94
N LEU A 914 -11.76 -4.86 0.28
CA LEU A 914 -12.99 -5.11 1.03
C LEU A 914 -13.53 -3.85 1.74
N VAL A 915 -12.64 -2.97 2.23
CA VAL A 915 -12.99 -1.58 2.58
C VAL A 915 -12.66 -0.68 1.38
N ARG A 916 -13.53 0.27 1.03
CA ARG A 916 -13.44 1.03 -0.22
C ARG A 916 -13.74 2.51 -0.02
N PRO A 917 -12.86 3.43 -0.45
CA PRO A 917 -13.23 4.83 -0.62
C PRO A 917 -14.39 4.94 -1.61
N LEU A 918 -15.34 5.84 -1.35
CA LEU A 918 -16.57 5.93 -2.15
C LEU A 918 -16.30 6.13 -3.64
N TYR A 919 -15.24 6.86 -4.01
CA TYR A 919 -14.84 7.10 -5.40
C TYR A 919 -14.53 5.82 -6.20
N LEU A 920 -14.25 4.67 -5.57
CA LEU A 920 -14.07 3.40 -6.28
C LEU A 920 -15.37 2.87 -6.93
N ASP A 921 -16.52 3.21 -6.35
CA ASP A 921 -17.84 2.80 -6.85
C ASP A 921 -18.65 4.00 -7.38
N HIS A 922 -18.28 5.25 -7.02
CA HIS A 922 -18.92 6.51 -7.42
C HIS A 922 -17.92 7.57 -7.97
N PRO A 923 -17.17 7.29 -9.05
CA PRO A 923 -16.07 8.16 -9.50
C PRO A 923 -16.51 9.45 -10.21
N GLU A 924 -17.77 9.58 -10.63
CA GLU A 924 -18.31 10.80 -11.27
C GLU A 924 -18.93 11.77 -10.24
N ASP A 925 -19.11 11.36 -8.99
CA ASP A 925 -19.73 12.15 -7.93
C ASP A 925 -18.64 12.88 -7.11
N GLU A 926 -18.54 14.21 -7.20
CA GLU A 926 -17.57 15.03 -6.44
C GLU A 926 -17.60 14.76 -4.92
N ALA A 927 -18.79 14.50 -4.38
CA ALA A 927 -18.99 14.15 -2.98
C ALA A 927 -18.27 12.85 -2.57
N ALA A 928 -18.13 11.88 -3.48
CA ALA A 928 -17.43 10.63 -3.19
C ALA A 928 -15.92 10.81 -2.94
N TYR A 929 -15.35 11.93 -3.40
CA TYR A 929 -13.97 12.32 -3.10
C TYR A 929 -13.90 13.10 -1.78
N THR A 930 -14.77 14.09 -1.56
CA THR A 930 -14.74 14.92 -0.33
C THR A 930 -15.14 14.15 0.93
N ARG A 931 -15.92 13.07 0.79
CA ARG A 931 -16.39 12.21 1.89
C ARG A 931 -15.51 11.02 2.19
N ALA A 932 -14.47 10.76 1.38
CA ALA A 932 -13.58 9.61 1.55
C ALA A 932 -12.77 9.63 2.88
N GLY A 933 -12.75 10.76 3.60
CA GLY A 933 -12.19 10.87 4.96
C GLY A 933 -13.18 10.62 6.10
N SER A 934 -14.48 10.44 5.82
CA SER A 934 -15.54 10.33 6.83
C SER A 934 -16.45 9.11 6.67
N GLU A 935 -16.54 8.52 5.48
CA GLU A 935 -17.33 7.32 5.23
C GLU A 935 -16.79 6.49 4.04
N TYR A 936 -17.03 5.18 4.08
CA TYR A 936 -16.50 4.21 3.11
C TYR A 936 -17.51 3.08 2.87
N LEU A 937 -17.30 2.27 1.82
CA LEU A 937 -18.08 1.04 1.60
C LEU A 937 -17.39 -0.20 2.18
N TYR A 938 -18.15 -1.05 2.86
CA TYR A 938 -17.73 -2.37 3.33
C TYR A 938 -18.29 -3.45 2.40
N GLY A 939 -17.47 -3.85 1.44
CA GLY A 939 -17.92 -4.49 0.20
C GLY A 939 -18.61 -3.48 -0.73
N PRO A 940 -19.41 -3.95 -1.69
CA PRO A 940 -20.20 -3.06 -2.56
C PRO A 940 -21.57 -2.69 -1.99
N ASP A 941 -22.06 -3.39 -0.95
CA ASP A 941 -23.46 -3.35 -0.51
C ASP A 941 -23.72 -2.54 0.77
N MET A 942 -22.68 -2.26 1.58
CA MET A 942 -22.80 -1.57 2.87
C MET A 942 -22.01 -0.26 2.85
N LEU A 943 -22.61 0.85 3.26
CA LEU A 943 -21.95 2.12 3.54
C LEU A 943 -21.77 2.27 5.06
N VAL A 944 -20.60 2.72 5.50
CA VAL A 944 -20.20 2.84 6.91
C VAL A 944 -19.66 4.24 7.15
N ALA A 945 -20.28 4.98 8.07
CA ALA A 945 -19.89 6.34 8.46
C ALA A 945 -19.69 6.40 9.99
N PRO A 946 -18.48 6.10 10.51
CA PRO A 946 -18.23 6.03 11.94
C PRO A 946 -18.51 7.35 12.68
N VAL A 947 -18.81 7.25 13.98
CA VAL A 947 -18.95 8.42 14.86
C VAL A 947 -17.58 8.77 15.43
N THR A 948 -17.00 9.87 14.95
CA THR A 948 -15.63 10.31 15.27
C THR A 948 -15.59 11.52 16.21
N THR A 949 -16.69 11.78 16.94
CA THR A 949 -16.81 12.90 17.89
C THR A 949 -17.41 12.46 19.23
N PRO A 950 -17.03 13.12 20.36
CA PRO A 950 -17.49 12.77 21.70
C PRO A 950 -19.01 12.69 21.87
N GLY A 951 -19.46 11.80 22.76
CA GLY A 951 -20.85 11.69 23.20
C GLY A 951 -21.40 10.27 23.14
N THR A 952 -22.25 9.96 24.13
CA THR A 952 -23.05 8.72 24.17
C THR A 952 -24.26 8.75 23.23
N SER A 953 -24.57 9.91 22.65
CA SER A 953 -25.56 10.13 21.59
C SER A 953 -25.07 11.28 20.72
N THR A 954 -24.82 11.01 19.43
CA THR A 954 -24.07 11.90 18.54
C THR A 954 -24.69 11.88 17.15
N THR A 955 -24.61 13.01 16.42
CA THR A 955 -25.15 13.14 15.05
C THR A 955 -24.01 13.25 14.04
N THR A 956 -23.94 12.31 13.10
CA THR A 956 -23.03 12.34 11.95
C THR A 956 -23.79 12.76 10.69
N SER A 957 -23.20 13.62 9.85
CA SER A 957 -23.77 13.97 8.54
C SER A 957 -23.21 13.04 7.47
N VAL A 958 -24.04 12.10 6.99
CA VAL A 958 -23.70 10.97 6.11
C VAL A 958 -24.10 11.33 4.68
N TRP A 959 -23.24 11.14 3.67
CA TRP A 959 -23.62 11.27 2.26
C TRP A 959 -23.96 9.92 1.65
N PHE A 960 -25.17 9.85 1.07
CA PHE A 960 -25.67 8.67 0.39
C PHE A 960 -25.56 8.86 -1.13
N PRO A 961 -24.89 7.96 -1.86
CA PRO A 961 -24.97 7.89 -3.31
C PRO A 961 -26.41 7.62 -3.79
N GLU A 962 -26.71 7.92 -5.06
CA GLU A 962 -28.06 7.76 -5.65
C GLU A 962 -28.70 6.40 -5.33
N GLY A 963 -29.97 6.43 -4.90
CA GLY A 963 -30.77 5.25 -4.57
C GLY A 963 -31.25 5.23 -3.12
N THR A 964 -31.87 4.12 -2.72
CA THR A 964 -32.37 3.91 -1.35
C THR A 964 -31.40 3.07 -0.53
N TRP A 965 -31.14 3.52 0.70
CA TRP A 965 -30.26 2.89 1.67
C TRP A 965 -31.03 2.63 2.97
N THR A 966 -30.79 1.47 3.60
CA THR A 966 -31.50 1.02 4.80
C THR A 966 -30.52 0.88 5.95
N ASP A 967 -30.75 1.60 7.05
CA ASP A 967 -29.99 1.46 8.30
C ASP A 967 -30.02 0.00 8.78
N TYR A 968 -28.83 -0.60 8.93
CA TYR A 968 -28.65 -2.00 9.26
C TYR A 968 -29.20 -2.36 10.65
N PHE A 969 -29.22 -1.40 11.59
CA PHE A 969 -29.64 -1.60 12.98
C PHE A 969 -31.10 -1.19 13.22
N THR A 970 -31.56 -0.08 12.65
CA THR A 970 -32.93 0.44 12.87
C THR A 970 -33.91 0.08 11.76
N GLY A 971 -33.42 -0.33 10.59
CA GLY A 971 -34.24 -0.60 9.41
C GLY A 971 -34.86 0.66 8.76
N ARG A 972 -34.52 1.86 9.24
CA ARG A 972 -34.95 3.14 8.66
C ARG A 972 -34.36 3.33 7.26
N THR A 973 -35.15 3.81 6.32
CA THR A 973 -34.72 4.08 4.94
C THR A 973 -34.40 5.55 4.70
N TYR A 974 -33.41 5.78 3.84
CA TYR A 974 -32.95 7.07 3.31
C TYR A 974 -32.91 6.95 1.78
N THR A 975 -33.29 7.99 1.03
CA THR A 975 -33.34 7.92 -0.45
C THR A 975 -32.69 9.16 -1.05
N ALA A 976 -31.53 8.96 -1.69
CA ALA A 976 -30.79 10.00 -2.38
C ALA A 976 -31.16 10.07 -3.86
N GLY A 977 -31.17 11.29 -4.41
CA GLY A 977 -31.28 11.54 -5.85
C GLY A 977 -29.93 11.44 -6.57
N THR A 978 -29.94 11.77 -7.86
CA THR A 978 -28.72 11.88 -8.69
C THR A 978 -27.78 12.96 -8.14
N GLY A 979 -26.48 12.64 -8.06
CA GLY A 979 -25.49 13.42 -7.29
C GLY A 979 -25.44 13.09 -5.79
N GLY A 980 -26.28 12.16 -5.34
CA GLY A 980 -26.39 11.75 -3.95
C GLY A 980 -27.12 12.77 -3.06
N THR A 981 -27.18 12.51 -1.76
CA THR A 981 -27.84 13.39 -0.77
C THR A 981 -27.25 13.16 0.61
N SER A 982 -26.93 14.23 1.35
CA SER A 982 -26.51 14.12 2.75
C SER A 982 -27.71 14.17 3.71
N TYR A 983 -27.65 13.35 4.76
CA TYR A 983 -28.60 13.34 5.87
C TYR A 983 -27.87 13.29 7.21
N ASP A 984 -28.43 13.99 8.20
CA ASP A 984 -27.96 13.94 9.57
C ASP A 984 -28.55 12.72 10.30
N VAL A 985 -27.68 11.87 10.84
CA VAL A 985 -28.04 10.60 11.49
C VAL A 985 -27.55 10.60 12.94
N THR A 986 -28.48 10.60 13.89
CA THR A 986 -28.20 10.51 15.33
C THR A 986 -28.15 9.05 15.80
N THR A 987 -27.09 8.64 16.50
CA THR A 987 -26.92 7.29 17.05
C THR A 987 -26.43 7.31 18.50
N THR A 988 -27.00 6.44 19.36
CA THR A 988 -26.48 6.16 20.71
C THR A 988 -25.24 5.25 20.65
N LEU A 989 -24.72 4.78 21.80
CA LEU A 989 -23.74 3.69 21.81
C LEU A 989 -24.33 2.32 21.40
N ASP A 990 -25.65 2.17 21.30
CA ASP A 990 -26.25 0.91 20.82
C ASP A 990 -26.02 0.67 19.33
N THR A 991 -25.77 1.71 18.54
CA THR A 991 -25.68 1.66 17.08
C THR A 991 -24.58 2.59 16.55
N MET A 992 -24.29 2.45 15.26
CA MET A 992 -23.49 3.40 14.50
C MET A 992 -24.10 3.55 13.10
N PRO A 993 -23.80 4.62 12.35
CA PRO A 993 -24.29 4.79 10.98
C PRO A 993 -23.71 3.74 10.01
N VAL A 994 -24.48 2.68 9.77
CA VAL A 994 -24.19 1.60 8.81
C VAL A 994 -25.45 1.30 8.01
N PHE A 995 -25.35 1.30 6.68
CA PHE A 995 -26.51 1.24 5.79
C PHE A 995 -26.29 0.25 4.65
N VAL A 996 -27.28 -0.61 4.40
CA VAL A 996 -27.29 -1.55 3.28
C VAL A 996 -28.09 -0.91 2.13
N ARG A 997 -27.51 -0.82 0.93
CA ARG A 997 -28.25 -0.34 -0.26
C ARG A 997 -29.42 -1.26 -0.61
N ALA A 998 -30.49 -0.72 -1.18
CA ALA A 998 -31.62 -1.52 -1.64
C ALA A 998 -31.16 -2.64 -2.60
N GLY A 999 -31.63 -3.86 -2.36
CA GLY A 999 -31.19 -5.08 -3.05
C GLY A 999 -29.89 -5.70 -2.50
N GLY A 1000 -29.15 -5.00 -1.65
CA GLY A 1000 -27.92 -5.49 -1.02
C GLY A 1000 -28.18 -6.59 0.00
N ILE A 1001 -27.28 -7.58 0.03
CA ILE A 1001 -27.43 -8.84 0.78
C ILE A 1001 -26.18 -9.07 1.65
N VAL A 1002 -26.38 -9.18 2.96
CA VAL A 1002 -25.32 -9.42 3.96
C VAL A 1002 -25.51 -10.82 4.55
N THR A 1003 -24.46 -11.63 4.55
CA THR A 1003 -24.50 -13.02 5.05
C THR A 1003 -23.74 -13.19 6.36
N THR A 1004 -24.40 -13.70 7.40
CA THR A 1004 -23.81 -13.85 8.74
C THR A 1004 -23.88 -15.29 9.27
N ARG A 1005 -23.14 -15.59 10.35
CA ARG A 1005 -23.41 -16.76 11.20
C ARG A 1005 -24.71 -16.51 11.98
N ALA A 1006 -25.68 -17.42 11.92
CA ALA A 1006 -26.96 -17.26 12.61
C ALA A 1006 -26.92 -17.84 14.03
N GLY A 1007 -26.33 -17.08 14.96
CA GLY A 1007 -26.16 -17.44 16.35
C GLY A 1007 -24.74 -17.15 16.84
N ASP A 1008 -24.59 -16.94 18.13
CA ASP A 1008 -23.30 -16.60 18.74
C ASP A 1008 -22.31 -17.78 18.63
N ALA A 1009 -21.07 -17.47 18.30
CA ALA A 1009 -19.94 -18.39 18.35
C ALA A 1009 -18.85 -17.83 19.28
N ALA A 1010 -18.03 -18.71 19.82
CA ALA A 1010 -16.89 -18.33 20.65
C ALA A 1010 -15.61 -18.05 19.82
N HIS A 1011 -15.56 -18.59 18.60
CA HIS A 1011 -14.50 -18.53 17.59
C HIS A 1011 -15.02 -19.17 16.28
N ASP A 1012 -14.42 -18.88 15.13
CA ASP A 1012 -14.69 -19.56 13.87
C ASP A 1012 -14.05 -20.97 13.80
N SER A 1013 -12.90 -21.17 14.45
CA SER A 1013 -12.12 -22.41 14.37
C SER A 1013 -12.94 -23.66 14.67
N GLY A 1014 -13.18 -24.50 13.67
CA GLY A 1014 -13.97 -25.72 13.81
C GLY A 1014 -15.49 -25.51 13.93
N THR A 1015 -15.99 -24.28 13.94
CA THR A 1015 -17.41 -23.93 14.07
C THR A 1015 -18.08 -23.89 12.68
N PRO A 1016 -18.82 -24.94 12.26
CA PRO A 1016 -19.33 -25.03 10.89
C PRO A 1016 -20.36 -23.95 10.57
N LEU A 1017 -20.33 -23.42 9.35
CA LEU A 1017 -21.33 -22.47 8.84
C LEU A 1017 -22.64 -23.18 8.46
N ASP A 1018 -23.30 -23.75 9.48
CA ASP A 1018 -24.51 -24.56 9.34
C ASP A 1018 -25.81 -23.85 9.76
N GLN A 1019 -25.71 -22.77 10.54
CA GLN A 1019 -26.75 -21.76 10.75
C GLN A 1019 -26.31 -20.48 10.03
N VAL A 1020 -27.06 -20.03 9.01
CA VAL A 1020 -26.66 -18.87 8.18
C VAL A 1020 -27.73 -17.79 8.19
N GLY A 1021 -27.35 -16.58 8.59
CA GLY A 1021 -28.16 -15.37 8.47
C GLY A 1021 -28.04 -14.79 7.06
N VAL A 1022 -29.15 -14.31 6.52
CA VAL A 1022 -29.18 -13.60 5.23
C VAL A 1022 -30.07 -12.37 5.41
N THR A 1023 -29.44 -11.23 5.63
CA THR A 1023 -30.11 -9.94 5.74
C THR A 1023 -30.14 -9.29 4.37
N VAL A 1024 -31.30 -8.76 3.95
CA VAL A 1024 -31.48 -8.06 2.67
C VAL A 1024 -32.26 -6.77 2.85
N ALA A 1025 -31.71 -5.66 2.36
CA ALA A 1025 -32.44 -4.40 2.26
C ALA A 1025 -33.39 -4.46 1.05
N THR A 1026 -34.67 -4.17 1.28
CA THR A 1026 -35.70 -4.32 0.23
C THR A 1026 -35.76 -3.08 -0.69
N GLY A 1027 -36.51 -3.18 -1.79
CA GLY A 1027 -36.77 -2.05 -2.71
C GLY A 1027 -36.19 -2.19 -4.12
N ALA A 1028 -35.06 -2.87 -4.29
CA ALA A 1028 -34.41 -3.12 -5.59
C ALA A 1028 -33.96 -4.59 -5.71
N PRO A 1029 -33.76 -5.13 -6.93
CA PRO A 1029 -33.18 -6.46 -7.11
C PRO A 1029 -31.67 -6.44 -6.83
N GLY A 1030 -31.12 -7.56 -6.35
CA GLY A 1030 -29.69 -7.71 -6.10
C GLY A 1030 -29.27 -9.17 -5.92
N ALA A 1031 -27.96 -9.42 -5.87
CA ALA A 1031 -27.42 -10.77 -5.73
C ALA A 1031 -26.06 -10.78 -5.03
N PHE A 1032 -25.84 -11.80 -4.20
CA PHE A 1032 -24.59 -12.08 -3.50
C PHE A 1032 -24.20 -13.54 -3.73
N THR A 1033 -22.91 -13.86 -3.71
CA THR A 1033 -22.43 -15.26 -3.79
C THR A 1033 -21.52 -15.53 -2.61
N LEU A 1034 -22.07 -16.16 -1.59
CA LEU A 1034 -21.34 -16.60 -0.40
C LEU A 1034 -20.23 -17.58 -0.84
N TYR A 1035 -18.99 -17.23 -0.51
CA TYR A 1035 -17.80 -18.05 -0.74
C TYR A 1035 -17.42 -18.80 0.53
N GLU A 1036 -17.09 -20.08 0.39
CA GLU A 1036 -16.72 -20.94 1.52
C GLU A 1036 -15.65 -21.95 1.11
N ASP A 1037 -14.68 -22.20 2.00
CA ASP A 1037 -13.70 -23.28 1.88
C ASP A 1037 -13.33 -23.78 3.29
N ASP A 1038 -12.30 -24.63 3.38
CA ASP A 1038 -11.79 -25.14 4.66
C ASP A 1038 -11.10 -24.08 5.54
N GLY A 1039 -10.90 -22.86 5.04
CA GLY A 1039 -10.30 -21.75 5.77
C GLY A 1039 -8.78 -21.86 5.98
N VAL A 1040 -8.12 -22.91 5.49
CA VAL A 1040 -6.71 -23.22 5.85
C VAL A 1040 -5.83 -23.70 4.70
N SER A 1041 -6.34 -24.37 3.67
CA SER A 1041 -5.52 -24.94 2.59
C SER A 1041 -5.10 -23.89 1.56
N THR A 1042 -3.88 -24.01 1.02
CA THR A 1042 -3.34 -23.12 -0.04
C THR A 1042 -4.32 -22.93 -1.21
N PRO A 1043 -4.35 -21.76 -1.90
CA PRO A 1043 -5.13 -21.58 -3.12
C PRO A 1043 -4.86 -22.65 -4.21
N ALA A 1044 -3.66 -23.25 -4.25
CA ALA A 1044 -3.30 -24.31 -5.18
C ALA A 1044 -3.84 -25.72 -4.81
N ARG A 1045 -4.34 -25.94 -3.59
CA ARG A 1045 -4.82 -27.24 -3.09
C ARG A 1045 -6.23 -27.22 -2.51
N HIS A 1046 -6.70 -26.06 -2.05
CA HIS A 1046 -8.03 -25.90 -1.51
C HIS A 1046 -9.09 -26.37 -2.50
N ARG A 1047 -10.25 -26.70 -1.96
CA ARG A 1047 -11.49 -26.72 -2.73
C ARG A 1047 -12.42 -25.71 -2.11
N ALA A 1048 -13.26 -25.10 -2.93
CA ALA A 1048 -14.26 -24.14 -2.50
C ALA A 1048 -15.68 -24.66 -2.75
N ALA A 1049 -16.62 -24.04 -2.06
CA ALA A 1049 -18.03 -24.07 -2.31
C ALA A 1049 -18.55 -22.63 -2.50
N THR A 1050 -19.56 -22.45 -3.34
CA THR A 1050 -20.22 -21.17 -3.56
C THR A 1050 -21.74 -21.33 -3.50
N THR A 1051 -22.41 -20.40 -2.83
CA THR A 1051 -23.86 -20.37 -2.69
C THR A 1051 -24.39 -19.03 -3.17
N ARG A 1052 -24.97 -19.00 -4.38
CA ARG A 1052 -25.59 -17.80 -4.95
C ARG A 1052 -26.93 -17.52 -4.26
N ILE A 1053 -27.13 -16.27 -3.88
CA ILE A 1053 -28.33 -15.73 -3.29
C ILE A 1053 -28.81 -14.59 -4.20
N ASP A 1054 -30.06 -14.66 -4.66
CA ASP A 1054 -30.70 -13.66 -5.51
C ASP A 1054 -31.91 -13.06 -4.76
N TYR A 1055 -32.10 -11.74 -4.79
CA TYR A 1055 -33.33 -11.07 -4.35
C TYR A 1055 -33.98 -10.32 -5.51
N THR A 1056 -35.28 -10.51 -5.68
CA THR A 1056 -36.12 -9.76 -6.64
C THR A 1056 -37.60 -9.92 -6.24
N ASP A 1057 -38.45 -8.93 -6.55
CA ASP A 1057 -39.91 -8.94 -6.33
C ASP A 1057 -40.36 -9.65 -5.02
N ARG A 1058 -39.99 -9.06 -3.88
CA ARG A 1058 -40.29 -9.56 -2.51
C ARG A 1058 -39.86 -11.00 -2.23
N THR A 1059 -38.94 -11.55 -3.04
CA THR A 1059 -38.57 -12.96 -3.05
C THR A 1059 -37.05 -13.12 -2.99
N LEU A 1060 -36.57 -13.79 -1.94
CA LEU A 1060 -35.19 -14.26 -1.82
C LEU A 1060 -35.10 -15.71 -2.33
N ARG A 1061 -34.13 -15.98 -3.20
CA ARG A 1061 -33.81 -17.30 -3.73
C ARG A 1061 -32.36 -17.64 -3.40
N ILE A 1062 -32.19 -18.71 -2.62
CA ILE A 1062 -30.89 -19.33 -2.33
C ILE A 1062 -30.74 -20.54 -3.25
N ALA A 1063 -29.72 -20.50 -4.11
CA ALA A 1063 -29.41 -21.57 -5.06
C ALA A 1063 -28.74 -22.77 -4.36
N PRO A 1064 -28.77 -23.97 -4.96
CA PRO A 1064 -27.95 -25.09 -4.49
C PRO A 1064 -26.48 -24.73 -4.46
N THR A 1065 -25.80 -25.02 -3.35
CA THR A 1065 -24.36 -24.83 -3.18
C THR A 1065 -23.59 -25.66 -4.20
N ARG A 1066 -22.66 -25.01 -4.92
CA ARG A 1066 -21.80 -25.60 -5.94
C ARG A 1066 -20.39 -25.75 -5.41
N GLY A 1067 -19.75 -26.89 -5.65
CA GLY A 1067 -18.44 -27.22 -5.07
C GLY A 1067 -18.58 -27.90 -3.70
N THR A 1068 -17.44 -28.11 -3.04
CA THR A 1068 -17.34 -28.81 -1.74
C THR A 1068 -15.91 -28.67 -1.19
N TYR A 1069 -15.73 -28.73 0.12
CA TYR A 1069 -14.44 -28.60 0.82
C TYR A 1069 -14.38 -29.49 2.06
N LYS A 1070 -13.21 -29.61 2.70
CA LYS A 1070 -13.02 -30.42 3.90
C LYS A 1070 -13.81 -29.83 5.06
N GLY A 1071 -14.87 -30.53 5.50
CA GLY A 1071 -15.77 -30.07 6.56
C GLY A 1071 -17.01 -29.29 6.06
N ALA A 1072 -17.27 -29.24 4.75
CA ALA A 1072 -18.43 -28.56 4.20
C ALA A 1072 -19.78 -29.11 4.76
N PRO A 1073 -20.69 -28.25 5.25
CA PRO A 1073 -21.94 -28.70 5.84
C PRO A 1073 -22.94 -29.18 4.78
N SER A 1074 -23.43 -30.42 4.91
CA SER A 1074 -24.39 -31.02 3.96
C SER A 1074 -25.84 -30.52 4.13
N ARG A 1075 -26.14 -29.89 5.26
CA ARG A 1075 -27.46 -29.33 5.63
C ARG A 1075 -27.33 -28.05 6.44
N ARG A 1076 -28.16 -27.05 6.12
CA ARG A 1076 -28.19 -25.71 6.76
C ARG A 1076 -29.57 -25.31 7.26
N THR A 1077 -29.59 -24.52 8.33
CA THR A 1077 -30.70 -23.63 8.69
C THR A 1077 -30.42 -22.26 8.08
N TRP A 1078 -31.44 -21.61 7.53
CA TRP A 1078 -31.33 -20.24 7.03
C TRP A 1078 -32.24 -19.31 7.84
N THR A 1079 -31.69 -18.18 8.28
CA THR A 1079 -32.41 -17.11 8.97
C THR A 1079 -32.46 -15.90 8.05
N VAL A 1080 -33.55 -15.75 7.31
CA VAL A 1080 -33.75 -14.66 6.35
C VAL A 1080 -34.33 -13.44 7.05
N THR A 1081 -33.74 -12.27 6.86
CA THR A 1081 -34.22 -11.00 7.40
C THR A 1081 -34.42 -10.00 6.26
N PHE A 1082 -35.67 -9.62 5.97
CA PHE A 1082 -35.98 -8.51 5.07
C PHE A 1082 -36.03 -7.20 5.87
N GLN A 1083 -35.27 -6.18 5.47
CA GLN A 1083 -35.22 -4.85 6.11
C GLN A 1083 -35.86 -3.76 5.24
N GLY A 1084 -36.19 -2.62 5.85
CA GLY A 1084 -36.76 -1.45 5.16
C GLY A 1084 -38.26 -1.58 4.89
N LEU A 1085 -38.96 -2.49 5.58
CA LEU A 1085 -40.40 -2.69 5.43
C LEU A 1085 -41.17 -1.68 6.28
N THR A 1086 -42.19 -1.04 5.70
CA THR A 1086 -43.07 -0.10 6.42
C THR A 1086 -44.30 -0.77 7.04
N GLU A 1087 -44.68 -1.95 6.54
CA GLU A 1087 -45.91 -2.66 6.90
C GLU A 1087 -45.63 -4.16 7.17
N PRO A 1088 -46.39 -4.81 8.07
CA PRO A 1088 -46.30 -6.26 8.25
C PRO A 1088 -46.72 -7.01 6.99
N PRO A 1089 -46.08 -8.13 6.64
CA PRO A 1089 -46.54 -8.97 5.53
C PRO A 1089 -47.89 -9.61 5.87
N ALA A 1090 -48.79 -9.67 4.88
CA ALA A 1090 -50.03 -10.42 5.01
C ALA A 1090 -49.74 -11.93 5.01
N HIS A 1091 -48.82 -12.37 4.14
CA HIS A 1091 -48.41 -13.76 4.00
C HIS A 1091 -46.91 -13.90 3.78
N VAL A 1092 -46.34 -14.97 4.32
CA VAL A 1092 -44.93 -15.38 4.12
C VAL A 1092 -44.92 -16.81 3.59
N THR A 1093 -44.09 -17.12 2.60
CA THR A 1093 -43.95 -18.49 2.06
C THR A 1093 -42.51 -18.98 2.08
N SER A 1094 -42.34 -20.31 2.19
CA SER A 1094 -41.08 -21.00 1.94
C SER A 1094 -41.32 -22.12 0.92
N ASN A 1095 -40.57 -22.08 -0.19
CA ASN A 1095 -40.72 -22.97 -1.34
C ASN A 1095 -42.17 -23.07 -1.86
N GLY A 1096 -42.92 -21.96 -1.80
CA GLY A 1096 -44.33 -21.87 -2.22
C GLY A 1096 -45.35 -22.29 -1.15
N THR A 1097 -44.93 -22.86 -0.03
CA THR A 1097 -45.81 -23.20 1.10
C THR A 1097 -45.90 -22.03 2.07
N THR A 1098 -47.12 -21.57 2.39
CA THR A 1098 -47.37 -20.54 3.40
C THR A 1098 -46.87 -20.98 4.77
N LEU A 1099 -46.11 -20.12 5.45
CA LEU A 1099 -45.60 -20.35 6.79
C LEU A 1099 -46.64 -19.99 7.86
N ALA A 1100 -46.70 -20.78 8.92
CA ALA A 1100 -47.49 -20.44 10.11
C ALA A 1100 -46.95 -19.15 10.78
N PRO A 1101 -47.80 -18.35 11.46
CA PRO A 1101 -47.38 -17.12 12.13
C PRO A 1101 -46.30 -17.29 13.21
N SER A 1102 -46.05 -18.52 13.68
CA SER A 1102 -44.97 -18.85 14.63
C SER A 1102 -43.61 -19.14 13.97
N ALA A 1103 -43.54 -19.21 12.64
CA ALA A 1103 -42.31 -19.48 11.88
C ALA A 1103 -41.65 -18.21 11.31
N TRP A 1104 -42.21 -17.05 11.58
CA TRP A 1104 -41.68 -15.74 11.22
C TRP A 1104 -42.01 -14.70 12.29
N GLN A 1105 -41.23 -13.62 12.34
CA GLN A 1105 -41.39 -12.53 13.29
C GLN A 1105 -41.35 -11.20 12.55
N TRP A 1106 -42.37 -10.37 12.78
CA TRP A 1106 -42.39 -8.97 12.37
C TRP A 1106 -41.96 -8.08 13.54
N ASN A 1107 -41.08 -7.11 13.29
CA ASN A 1107 -40.74 -6.04 14.21
C ASN A 1107 -40.98 -4.69 13.55
N ALA A 1108 -42.05 -4.02 13.96
CA ALA A 1108 -42.45 -2.72 13.43
C ALA A 1108 -41.46 -1.59 13.75
N THR A 1109 -40.82 -1.62 14.92
CA THR A 1109 -39.87 -0.59 15.37
C THR A 1109 -38.53 -0.69 14.65
N ALA A 1110 -38.12 -1.90 14.25
CA ALA A 1110 -36.88 -2.16 13.53
C ALA A 1110 -37.11 -2.50 12.04
N HIS A 1111 -38.31 -2.20 11.50
CA HIS A 1111 -38.68 -2.37 10.09
C HIS A 1111 -38.28 -3.72 9.46
N THR A 1112 -38.39 -4.81 10.23
CA THR A 1112 -37.76 -6.11 9.91
C THR A 1112 -38.72 -7.29 9.95
N LEU A 1113 -38.67 -8.11 8.90
CA LEU A 1113 -39.31 -9.43 8.83
C LEU A 1113 -38.24 -10.52 8.90
N LYS A 1114 -38.21 -11.27 10.00
CA LYS A 1114 -37.27 -12.37 10.26
C LYS A 1114 -37.95 -13.73 10.11
N ILE A 1115 -37.33 -14.66 9.39
CA ILE A 1115 -37.89 -15.97 9.01
C ILE A 1115 -36.82 -17.04 9.19
N THR A 1116 -37.08 -18.05 10.03
CA THR A 1116 -36.15 -19.17 10.25
C THR A 1116 -36.65 -20.42 9.55
N THR A 1117 -35.90 -20.94 8.58
CA THR A 1117 -36.31 -22.12 7.81
C THR A 1117 -36.00 -23.43 8.53
N PRO A 1118 -36.73 -24.52 8.25
CA PRO A 1118 -36.29 -25.86 8.62
C PRO A 1118 -34.88 -26.17 8.08
N ARG A 1119 -34.14 -27.06 8.75
CA ARG A 1119 -32.78 -27.43 8.36
C ARG A 1119 -32.77 -28.28 7.06
N THR A 1120 -32.57 -27.66 5.91
CA THR A 1120 -32.61 -28.27 4.56
C THR A 1120 -31.23 -28.74 4.08
N SER A 1121 -31.16 -29.46 2.96
CA SER A 1121 -29.87 -29.84 2.34
C SER A 1121 -29.37 -28.73 1.41
N VAL A 1122 -28.06 -28.45 1.45
CA VAL A 1122 -27.40 -27.42 0.63
C VAL A 1122 -27.49 -27.68 -0.88
N HIS A 1123 -27.81 -28.92 -1.28
CA HIS A 1123 -28.01 -29.28 -2.69
C HIS A 1123 -29.45 -29.07 -3.19
N ARG A 1124 -30.35 -28.50 -2.37
CA ARG A 1124 -31.71 -28.10 -2.78
C ARG A 1124 -31.83 -26.57 -2.77
N PRO A 1125 -32.54 -25.97 -3.73
CA PRO A 1125 -32.84 -24.55 -3.67
C PRO A 1125 -33.78 -24.26 -2.49
N LEU A 1126 -33.69 -23.05 -1.97
CA LEU A 1126 -34.63 -22.48 -1.00
C LEU A 1126 -35.14 -21.16 -1.55
N THR A 1127 -36.45 -20.99 -1.62
CA THR A 1127 -37.11 -19.72 -1.96
C THR A 1127 -37.90 -19.25 -0.75
N VAL A 1128 -37.79 -17.99 -0.38
CA VAL A 1128 -38.53 -17.35 0.71
C VAL A 1128 -39.12 -16.06 0.16
N SER A 1129 -40.43 -15.86 0.35
CA SER A 1129 -41.12 -14.66 -0.17
C SER A 1129 -42.12 -14.12 0.84
N TYR A 1130 -42.43 -12.83 0.73
CA TYR A 1130 -43.51 -12.17 1.47
C TYR A 1130 -44.46 -11.43 0.53
N ARG A 1131 -45.66 -11.13 0.99
CA ARG A 1131 -46.64 -10.28 0.30
C ARG A 1131 -47.17 -9.22 1.24
#